data_AF-A0A0Q9MD84-F1
#
_entry.id   AF-A0A0Q9MD84-F1
#
_cell.length_a   1.000
_cell.length_b   1.000
_cell.length_c   1.000
_cell.angle_alpha   90.00
_cell.angle_beta   90.00
_cell.angle_gamma   90.00
#
_symmetry.space_group_name_H-M   'P 1'
#
loop_
_entity.id
_entity.type
_entity.pdbx_description
1 polymer ?
#
loop_
_entity_poly.entity_id
_entity_poly.type
_entity_poly.pdbx_seq_one_letter_code
_entity_poly.pdbx_strand_id
1 'polypeptide(L)'
;MKRYFELEASMAYRLAEQETDTILETIAGAYIANNPPHPFVFRCYDRLSIPQLQDGRFDFKLHDKHPEAAYGQYAFALGMLWSDNIRSVETALNCYGPTKLLLNGKLLYKSSVAEEVNVETRKIVEVKLQQGWNAFLLIFQKVASGFGCIFGSNRSHSTPLDFMNPFQDRYDCGGWLYSEPLDDERFDETNFPDVNGSESDSSVRWLPSQVRTADQQSLMNCARIFGIQPNKVAYAWAKGNSVLPGRNRYTVKGWSAGQLRIWVNSELVAMSETEGPFELEVNLAYGFHNWLVESACGKEDWGFSLEASAGNEGYSFRQPHPVKGTNECWFYLGPMERTEDIVPEQLQTMYRLFEGDDAAGIGHYTYWRIDRPGVWIRPYLHNARYARWNYPIGVTLYGLLQTGRKLARTDVVRYILQHLKTCTTMYDYAMWDREQYGYPAMNTKLVDMKMLDDCGSIGSAMLEANQEVQDDDFVRLAHRIAEYMANTQERQGDGAFYRESKGYYMENTLWADDLYMSTPFLIRYYKLTGERKWLDDAARQFKLYKKYLYLSNIKLMSHVYDFKFNMANGIPWGRGNGWVIFSLSELLETMPEDYKDRGDLLAFFRELSEGLLARQGKEGLWHQVLTDEGSFEETSCTSMFVYAFARGVRFGWLDEIKLYAEAVRKAWSGLINHAFEGNGSVHGVCCGSKYSYSPDYYKYDLKAVTNDPHGIGIVLLAGIEADNMNRMLSTLPAAE
;
A
#
# COMPACT_ATOMS: atom_id res chain seq x y z
N MET A 1 -13.26 -4.22 -34.77
CA MET A 1 -12.83 -4.00 -33.37
C MET A 1 -14.04 -3.54 -32.57
N LYS A 2 -14.22 -4.02 -31.33
CA LYS A 2 -15.19 -3.43 -30.40
C LYS A 2 -14.52 -2.21 -29.77
N ARG A 3 -14.96 -1.00 -30.13
CA ARG A 3 -14.45 0.23 -29.49
C ARG A 3 -14.81 0.21 -28.02
N TYR A 4 -13.94 0.76 -27.16
CA TYR A 4 -14.22 0.89 -25.74
C TYR A 4 -15.27 1.97 -25.44
N PHE A 5 -15.44 2.91 -26.37
CA PHE A 5 -16.35 4.05 -26.31
C PHE A 5 -16.81 4.43 -27.72
N GLU A 6 -17.87 5.23 -27.84
CA GLU A 6 -18.36 5.78 -29.12
C GLU A 6 -17.34 6.76 -29.73
N LEU A 7 -17.34 6.94 -31.05
CA LEU A 7 -16.34 7.78 -31.74
C LEU A 7 -16.28 9.20 -31.17
N GLU A 8 -17.44 9.76 -30.87
CA GLU A 8 -17.64 11.10 -30.36
C GLU A 8 -17.14 11.27 -28.92
N ALA A 9 -16.92 10.16 -28.21
CA ALA A 9 -16.30 10.15 -26.89
C ALA A 9 -14.77 10.05 -26.95
N SER A 10 -14.19 9.68 -28.10
CA SER A 10 -12.74 9.60 -28.27
C SER A 10 -12.04 10.94 -27.98
N MET A 11 -10.82 10.85 -27.46
CA MET A 11 -9.95 12.01 -27.30
C MET A 11 -9.68 12.69 -28.65
N ALA A 12 -9.53 11.90 -29.72
CA ALA A 12 -9.34 12.40 -31.08
C ALA A 12 -10.49 13.32 -31.53
N TYR A 13 -11.74 12.89 -31.31
CA TYR A 13 -12.93 13.66 -31.70
C TYR A 13 -13.10 14.90 -30.82
N ARG A 14 -12.91 14.76 -29.51
CA ARG A 14 -13.16 15.83 -28.53
C ARG A 14 -12.13 16.95 -28.58
N LEU A 15 -10.88 16.62 -28.88
CA LEU A 15 -9.79 17.57 -28.90
C LEU A 15 -9.32 17.95 -30.32
N ALA A 16 -9.84 17.31 -31.38
CA ALA A 16 -9.70 17.72 -32.78
C ALA A 16 -8.29 18.21 -33.20
N GLU A 17 -7.34 17.28 -33.30
CA GLU A 17 -5.92 17.53 -33.66
C GLU A 17 -5.12 18.39 -32.66
N GLN A 18 -5.61 18.63 -31.44
CA GLN A 18 -4.83 19.33 -30.42
C GLN A 18 -3.52 18.63 -30.05
N GLU A 19 -2.56 19.47 -29.63
CA GLU A 19 -1.20 19.12 -29.25
C GLU A 19 -1.16 17.99 -28.21
N THR A 20 -0.13 17.14 -28.31
CA THR A 20 0.16 16.05 -27.37
C THR A 20 0.12 16.54 -25.91
N ASP A 21 0.55 17.78 -25.66
CA ASP A 21 0.54 18.40 -24.34
C ASP A 21 -0.86 18.43 -23.68
N THR A 22 -1.94 18.77 -24.42
CA THR A 22 -3.31 18.76 -23.89
C THR A 22 -3.77 17.35 -23.52
N ILE A 23 -3.40 16.35 -24.33
CA ILE A 23 -3.75 14.94 -24.09
C ILE A 23 -3.09 14.46 -22.80
N LEU A 24 -1.80 14.76 -22.62
CA LEU A 24 -1.04 14.44 -21.42
C LEU A 24 -1.65 15.11 -20.18
N GLU A 25 -1.99 16.39 -20.29
CA GLU A 25 -2.64 17.15 -19.21
C GLU A 25 -3.98 16.54 -18.80
N THR A 26 -4.80 16.16 -19.78
CA THR A 26 -6.14 15.57 -19.56
C THR A 26 -6.04 14.22 -18.84
N ILE A 27 -5.15 13.34 -19.29
CA ILE A 27 -4.95 12.01 -18.66
C ILE A 27 -4.36 12.16 -17.25
N ALA A 28 -3.34 13.02 -17.08
CA ALA A 28 -2.72 13.24 -15.77
C ALA A 28 -3.71 13.86 -14.76
N GLY A 29 -4.48 14.86 -15.20
CA GLY A 29 -5.53 15.48 -14.39
C GLY A 29 -6.62 14.48 -13.97
N ALA A 30 -7.09 13.64 -14.89
CA ALA A 30 -8.07 12.61 -14.60
C ALA A 30 -7.54 11.57 -13.58
N TYR A 31 -6.28 11.17 -13.68
CA TYR A 31 -5.68 10.27 -12.68
C TYR A 31 -5.67 10.89 -11.29
N ILE A 32 -5.18 12.13 -11.15
CA ILE A 32 -5.08 12.81 -9.84
C ILE A 32 -6.47 13.05 -9.25
N ALA A 33 -7.43 13.50 -10.07
CA ALA A 33 -8.81 13.74 -9.64
C ALA A 33 -9.48 12.48 -9.08
N ASN A 34 -9.21 11.31 -9.69
CA ASN A 34 -9.74 10.02 -9.23
C ASN A 34 -8.95 9.41 -8.06
N ASN A 35 -7.80 9.98 -7.68
CA ASN A 35 -6.93 9.45 -6.64
C ASN A 35 -6.47 10.57 -5.69
N PRO A 36 -7.39 11.26 -5.01
CA PRO A 36 -7.06 12.40 -4.16
C PRO A 36 -6.14 12.01 -2.98
N PRO A 37 -5.36 12.97 -2.45
CA PRO A 37 -4.39 12.75 -1.39
C PRO A 37 -5.05 12.58 0.00
N HIS A 38 -5.87 11.56 0.16
CA HIS A 38 -6.52 11.25 1.43
C HIS A 38 -5.48 10.80 2.48
N PRO A 39 -5.59 11.25 3.75
CA PRO A 39 -4.67 10.87 4.81
C PRO A 39 -4.88 9.42 5.26
N PHE A 40 -3.96 8.91 6.09
CA PHE A 40 -4.18 7.65 6.82
C PHE A 40 -5.43 7.74 7.70
N VAL A 41 -6.08 6.59 7.89
CA VAL A 41 -7.19 6.45 8.83
C VAL A 41 -6.65 5.90 10.14
N PHE A 42 -6.82 6.63 11.22
CA PHE A 42 -6.41 6.20 12.55
C PHE A 42 -7.60 5.59 13.28
N ARG A 43 -7.41 4.41 13.89
CA ARG A 43 -8.47 3.65 14.55
C ARG A 43 -8.01 3.15 15.90
N CYS A 44 -8.93 3.00 16.83
CA CYS A 44 -8.69 2.19 18.01
C CYS A 44 -8.49 0.72 17.61
N TYR A 45 -7.49 0.08 18.21
CA TYR A 45 -7.20 -1.34 18.06
C TYR A 45 -6.85 -1.92 19.43
N ASP A 46 -7.58 -2.94 19.86
CA ASP A 46 -7.33 -3.62 21.13
C ASP A 46 -6.31 -4.75 20.92
N ARG A 47 -5.18 -4.71 21.64
CA ARG A 47 -4.14 -5.75 21.53
C ARG A 47 -4.59 -7.13 22.01
N LEU A 48 -5.68 -7.22 22.76
CA LEU A 48 -6.28 -8.50 23.17
C LEU A 48 -7.17 -9.11 22.07
N SER A 49 -7.35 -8.44 20.94
CA SER A 49 -8.05 -8.97 19.76
C SER A 49 -7.35 -10.22 19.19
N ILE A 50 -7.79 -10.68 18.01
CA ILE A 50 -7.18 -11.79 17.30
C ILE A 50 -5.90 -11.31 16.60
N PRO A 51 -4.73 -11.87 16.93
CA PRO A 51 -3.45 -11.44 16.34
C PRO A 51 -3.34 -11.91 14.88
N GLN A 52 -2.47 -11.25 14.11
CA GLN A 52 -2.07 -11.72 12.79
C GLN A 52 -0.77 -12.52 12.85
N LEU A 53 -0.61 -13.45 11.91
CA LEU A 53 0.65 -14.13 11.64
C LEU A 53 1.50 -13.29 10.68
N GLN A 54 2.77 -13.66 10.54
CA GLN A 54 3.70 -13.02 9.61
C GLN A 54 3.28 -13.10 8.13
N ASP A 55 2.35 -14.01 7.79
CA ASP A 55 1.75 -14.09 6.46
C ASP A 55 0.46 -13.27 6.30
N GLY A 56 0.11 -12.49 7.33
CA GLY A 56 -1.02 -11.56 7.38
C GLY A 56 -2.38 -12.18 7.67
N ARG A 57 -2.49 -13.51 7.81
CA ARG A 57 -3.74 -14.16 8.23
C ARG A 57 -3.91 -14.05 9.75
N PHE A 58 -5.16 -14.07 10.20
CA PHE A 58 -5.51 -14.00 11.62
C PHE A 58 -5.46 -15.37 12.26
N ASP A 59 -4.84 -15.46 13.43
CA ASP A 59 -4.71 -16.70 14.19
C ASP A 59 -5.77 -16.77 15.30
N PHE A 60 -6.91 -17.39 15.00
CA PHE A 60 -7.99 -17.63 15.96
C PHE A 60 -7.66 -18.83 16.82
N LYS A 61 -6.49 -18.85 17.47
CA LYS A 61 -6.06 -19.94 18.35
C LYS A 61 -6.75 -19.86 19.71
N LEU A 62 -8.05 -20.14 19.71
CA LEU A 62 -8.91 -19.97 20.88
C LEU A 62 -8.54 -20.86 22.05
N HIS A 63 -7.79 -21.93 21.83
CA HIS A 63 -7.24 -22.73 22.93
C HIS A 63 -6.33 -21.91 23.86
N ASP A 64 -5.55 -20.98 23.32
CA ASP A 64 -4.62 -20.16 24.12
C ASP A 64 -5.38 -19.04 24.85
N LYS A 65 -6.49 -18.56 24.25
CA LYS A 65 -7.37 -17.55 24.85
C LYS A 65 -8.34 -18.14 25.89
N HIS A 66 -8.69 -19.42 25.75
CA HIS A 66 -9.62 -20.16 26.62
C HIS A 66 -9.06 -21.55 26.96
N PRO A 67 -7.98 -21.65 27.76
CA PRO A 67 -7.43 -22.92 28.19
C PRO A 67 -8.41 -23.75 29.04
N GLU A 68 -9.40 -23.08 29.66
CA GLU A 68 -10.46 -23.66 30.47
C GLU A 68 -11.60 -24.32 29.67
N ALA A 69 -11.68 -24.09 28.35
CA ALA A 69 -12.77 -24.59 27.52
C ALA A 69 -12.85 -26.13 27.52
N ALA A 70 -14.02 -26.67 27.82
CA ALA A 70 -14.31 -28.09 27.80
C ALA A 70 -14.57 -28.61 26.37
N TYR A 71 -14.32 -29.90 26.13
CA TYR A 71 -14.67 -30.52 24.86
C TYR A 71 -16.17 -30.45 24.59
N GLY A 72 -16.52 -30.13 23.34
CA GLY A 72 -17.89 -29.95 22.89
C GLY A 72 -18.39 -28.50 22.94
N GLN A 73 -17.72 -27.63 23.72
CA GLN A 73 -18.08 -26.20 23.80
C GLN A 73 -17.77 -25.47 22.49
N TYR A 74 -18.50 -24.40 22.25
CA TYR A 74 -18.42 -23.54 21.08
C TYR A 74 -17.85 -22.18 21.42
N ALA A 75 -17.17 -21.57 20.47
CA ALA A 75 -16.86 -20.15 20.50
C ALA A 75 -16.99 -19.54 19.11
N PHE A 76 -17.16 -18.23 19.08
CA PHE A 76 -17.48 -17.47 17.87
C PHE A 76 -16.44 -16.38 17.66
N ALA A 77 -16.18 -16.02 16.41
CA ALA A 77 -15.46 -14.80 16.07
C ALA A 77 -16.21 -14.01 15.01
N LEU A 78 -16.29 -12.69 15.19
CA LEU A 78 -17.12 -11.80 14.39
C LEU A 78 -16.32 -10.57 13.96
N GLY A 79 -16.38 -10.24 12.68
CA GLY A 79 -15.66 -9.12 12.08
C GLY A 79 -16.34 -8.61 10.82
N MET A 80 -16.11 -7.36 10.48
CA MET A 80 -16.67 -6.71 9.29
C MET A 80 -15.57 -6.26 8.33
N LEU A 81 -15.81 -6.41 7.03
CA LEU A 81 -14.89 -5.99 5.98
C LEU A 81 -15.60 -5.08 4.98
N TRP A 82 -15.00 -3.93 4.68
CA TRP A 82 -15.49 -3.01 3.66
C TRP A 82 -15.03 -3.43 2.25
N SER A 83 -15.88 -3.23 1.25
CA SER A 83 -15.50 -3.33 -0.16
C SER A 83 -16.09 -2.16 -0.96
N ASP A 84 -15.25 -1.45 -1.71
CA ASP A 84 -15.69 -0.32 -2.55
C ASP A 84 -16.55 -0.75 -3.73
N ASN A 85 -16.42 -2.01 -4.14
CA ASN A 85 -17.15 -2.61 -5.25
C ASN A 85 -17.44 -4.09 -4.99
N ILE A 86 -18.37 -4.64 -5.77
CA ILE A 86 -18.59 -6.10 -5.79
C ILE A 86 -17.32 -6.76 -6.35
N ARG A 87 -16.75 -7.71 -5.61
CA ARG A 87 -15.55 -8.44 -6.01
C ARG A 87 -15.44 -9.81 -5.34
N SER A 88 -14.74 -10.72 -6.00
CA SER A 88 -14.29 -11.96 -5.37
C SER A 88 -12.91 -11.78 -4.75
N VAL A 89 -12.70 -12.31 -3.56
CA VAL A 89 -11.39 -12.43 -2.91
C VAL A 89 -11.13 -13.89 -2.54
N GLU A 90 -9.91 -14.36 -2.78
CA GLU A 90 -9.48 -15.68 -2.30
C GLU A 90 -9.07 -15.56 -0.84
N THR A 91 -9.79 -16.27 0.04
CA THR A 91 -9.41 -16.45 1.44
C THR A 91 -8.81 -17.84 1.66
N ALA A 92 -8.09 -18.04 2.76
CA ALA A 92 -7.54 -19.33 3.12
C ALA A 92 -7.80 -19.68 4.60
N LEU A 93 -8.05 -20.96 4.86
CA LEU A 93 -8.26 -21.54 6.19
C LEU A 93 -7.27 -22.68 6.47
N ASN A 94 -6.81 -22.75 7.72
CA ASN A 94 -6.18 -23.93 8.32
C ASN A 94 -6.87 -24.18 9.66
N CYS A 95 -7.51 -25.34 9.84
CA CYS A 95 -8.38 -25.57 10.98
C CYS A 95 -7.63 -26.23 12.14
N TYR A 96 -7.83 -25.75 13.37
CA TYR A 96 -7.40 -26.46 14.59
C TYR A 96 -8.45 -27.48 15.05
N GLY A 97 -9.69 -27.33 14.60
CA GLY A 97 -10.82 -28.21 14.89
C GLY A 97 -12.03 -27.84 14.03
N PRO A 98 -13.23 -28.38 14.34
CA PRO A 98 -14.44 -28.08 13.58
C PRO A 98 -14.68 -26.58 13.45
N THR A 99 -14.77 -26.12 12.20
CA THR A 99 -14.86 -24.70 11.84
C THR A 99 -15.94 -24.49 10.79
N LYS A 100 -16.80 -23.48 10.99
CA LYS A 100 -17.71 -22.96 9.97
C LYS A 100 -17.39 -21.50 9.69
N LEU A 101 -17.58 -21.08 8.44
CA LEU A 101 -17.49 -19.69 8.00
C LEU A 101 -18.80 -19.28 7.34
N LEU A 102 -19.42 -18.24 7.89
CA LEU A 102 -20.59 -17.58 7.34
C LEU A 102 -20.21 -16.17 6.85
N LEU A 103 -20.79 -15.78 5.73
CA LEU A 103 -20.72 -14.42 5.18
C LEU A 103 -22.14 -13.87 5.07
N ASN A 104 -22.40 -12.73 5.72
CA ASN A 104 -23.70 -12.06 5.68
C ASN A 104 -24.88 -13.02 5.96
N GLY A 105 -24.73 -13.87 6.99
CA GLY A 105 -25.74 -14.87 7.37
C GLY A 105 -25.81 -16.14 6.52
N LYS A 106 -24.94 -16.32 5.51
CA LYS A 106 -24.93 -17.52 4.66
C LYS A 106 -23.70 -18.37 4.87
N LEU A 107 -23.88 -19.68 5.01
CA LEU A 107 -22.78 -20.63 5.16
C LEU A 107 -21.97 -20.72 3.86
N LEU A 108 -20.68 -20.40 3.93
CA LEU A 108 -19.75 -20.50 2.80
C LEU A 108 -18.84 -21.72 2.90
N TYR A 109 -18.47 -22.11 4.12
CA TYR A 109 -17.53 -23.19 4.35
C TYR A 109 -17.81 -23.89 5.67
N LYS A 110 -17.62 -25.21 5.67
CA LYS A 110 -17.61 -26.08 6.84
C LYS A 110 -16.43 -27.04 6.67
N SER A 111 -15.65 -27.21 7.73
CA SER A 111 -14.51 -28.12 7.74
C SER A 111 -14.93 -29.58 7.52
N SER A 112 -14.02 -30.33 6.91
CA SER A 112 -14.06 -31.79 6.82
C SER A 112 -13.11 -32.43 7.81
N VAL A 113 -13.28 -33.73 8.07
CA VAL A 113 -12.45 -34.50 9.02
C VAL A 113 -10.95 -34.37 8.72
N ALA A 114 -10.56 -34.35 7.44
CA ALA A 114 -9.14 -34.22 7.06
C ALA A 114 -8.54 -32.87 7.44
N GLU A 115 -9.34 -31.80 7.35
CA GLU A 115 -8.94 -30.43 7.70
C GLU A 115 -8.89 -30.25 9.22
N GLU A 116 -9.75 -30.95 9.98
CA GLU A 116 -9.88 -30.82 11.44
C GLU A 116 -8.77 -31.52 12.23
N VAL A 117 -8.12 -32.53 11.65
CA VAL A 117 -7.05 -33.32 12.30
C VAL A 117 -5.64 -32.97 11.82
N ASN A 118 -5.53 -32.17 10.75
CA ASN A 118 -4.25 -31.74 10.19
C ASN A 118 -4.28 -30.26 9.85
N VAL A 119 -3.74 -29.45 10.77
CA VAL A 119 -3.65 -27.99 10.64
C VAL A 119 -2.86 -27.55 9.41
N GLU A 120 -1.94 -28.35 8.86
CA GLU A 120 -1.21 -27.99 7.64
C GLU A 120 -2.11 -28.00 6.39
N THR A 121 -3.30 -28.59 6.48
CA THR A 121 -4.27 -28.62 5.37
C THR A 121 -4.84 -27.24 5.13
N ARG A 122 -4.32 -26.54 4.11
CA ARG A 122 -4.82 -25.23 3.69
C ARG A 122 -6.00 -25.37 2.73
N LYS A 123 -7.14 -24.79 3.10
CA LYS A 123 -8.33 -24.69 2.23
C LYS A 123 -8.50 -23.28 1.68
N ILE A 124 -8.57 -23.14 0.36
CA ILE A 124 -8.91 -21.86 -0.29
C ILE A 124 -10.42 -21.77 -0.45
N VAL A 125 -11.00 -20.64 -0.03
CA VAL A 125 -12.43 -20.34 -0.16
C VAL A 125 -12.57 -19.00 -0.89
N GLU A 126 -13.25 -19.01 -2.03
CA GLU A 126 -13.58 -17.79 -2.76
C GLU A 126 -14.76 -17.08 -2.07
N VAL A 127 -14.56 -15.82 -1.69
CA VAL A 127 -15.54 -15.01 -0.99
C VAL A 127 -15.99 -13.87 -1.91
N LYS A 128 -17.29 -13.80 -2.18
CA LYS A 128 -17.89 -12.74 -2.99
C LYS A 128 -18.36 -11.60 -2.09
N LEU A 129 -17.58 -10.53 -2.04
CA LEU A 129 -17.91 -9.32 -1.30
C LEU A 129 -18.93 -8.50 -2.05
N GLN A 130 -19.93 -7.98 -1.32
CA GLN A 130 -20.83 -6.95 -1.78
C GLN A 130 -20.19 -5.58 -1.58
N GLN A 131 -20.64 -4.58 -2.35
CA GLN A 131 -20.28 -3.20 -2.08
C GLN A 131 -20.78 -2.79 -0.69
N GLY A 132 -19.91 -2.17 0.10
CA GLY A 132 -20.19 -1.80 1.49
C GLY A 132 -19.64 -2.79 2.51
N TRP A 133 -20.26 -2.85 3.69
CA TRP A 133 -19.85 -3.73 4.79
C TRP A 133 -20.30 -5.17 4.57
N ASN A 134 -19.39 -6.11 4.82
CA ASN A 134 -19.61 -7.55 4.76
C ASN A 134 -19.27 -8.15 6.12
N ALA A 135 -20.22 -8.84 6.76
CA ALA A 135 -20.06 -9.47 8.06
C ALA A 135 -19.57 -10.92 7.91
N PHE A 136 -18.51 -11.25 8.64
CA PHE A 136 -17.93 -12.58 8.70
C PHE A 136 -18.12 -13.14 10.10
N LEU A 137 -18.72 -14.33 10.18
CA LEU A 137 -18.83 -15.10 11.41
C LEU A 137 -18.08 -16.40 11.25
N LEU A 138 -17.12 -16.65 12.12
CA LEU A 138 -16.47 -17.94 12.29
C LEU A 138 -17.05 -18.62 13.52
N ILE A 139 -17.36 -19.91 13.38
CA ILE A 139 -17.90 -20.75 14.45
C ILE A 139 -16.93 -21.90 14.68
N PHE A 140 -16.55 -22.11 15.93
CA PHE A 140 -15.57 -23.12 16.32
C PHE A 140 -16.15 -24.05 17.37
N GLN A 141 -15.77 -25.32 17.32
CA GLN A 141 -16.02 -26.26 18.40
C GLN A 141 -14.71 -26.75 19.01
N LYS A 142 -14.62 -26.76 20.34
CA LYS A 142 -13.49 -27.30 21.09
C LYS A 142 -13.52 -28.82 21.00
N VAL A 143 -12.46 -29.40 20.43
CA VAL A 143 -12.25 -30.85 20.36
C VAL A 143 -10.83 -31.20 20.78
N ALA A 144 -10.51 -32.50 20.78
CA ALA A 144 -9.18 -33.00 21.14
C ALA A 144 -8.07 -32.49 20.19
N SER A 145 -8.36 -32.31 18.89
CA SER A 145 -7.37 -31.81 17.93
C SER A 145 -7.05 -30.32 18.09
N GLY A 146 -7.97 -29.53 18.67
CA GLY A 146 -7.74 -28.10 18.88
C GLY A 146 -9.02 -27.28 19.03
N PHE A 147 -8.87 -25.95 18.91
CA PHE A 147 -9.96 -24.99 19.03
C PHE A 147 -9.65 -23.73 18.21
N GLY A 148 -10.45 -23.48 17.17
CA GLY A 148 -10.29 -22.33 16.29
C GLY A 148 -9.70 -22.65 14.91
N CYS A 149 -9.17 -21.62 14.23
CA CYS A 149 -8.51 -21.75 12.93
C CYS A 149 -7.52 -20.60 12.65
N ILE A 150 -6.75 -20.71 11.57
CA ILE A 150 -6.08 -19.58 10.93
C ILE A 150 -6.95 -19.17 9.74
N PHE A 151 -7.31 -17.88 9.63
CA PHE A 151 -8.14 -17.37 8.53
C PHE A 151 -7.68 -16.00 8.05
N GLY A 152 -7.70 -15.79 6.73
CA GLY A 152 -7.45 -14.47 6.15
C GLY A 152 -7.28 -14.54 4.63
N SER A 153 -6.63 -13.54 4.06
CA SER A 153 -6.33 -13.50 2.63
C SER A 153 -5.46 -14.69 2.21
N ASN A 154 -5.73 -15.26 1.04
CA ASN A 154 -4.82 -16.24 0.45
C ASN A 154 -3.45 -15.58 0.08
N ARG A 155 -3.46 -14.26 -0.15
CA ARG A 155 -2.31 -13.46 -0.58
C ARG A 155 -2.26 -12.12 0.15
N SER A 156 -2.13 -12.13 1.48
CA SER A 156 -2.15 -10.91 2.30
C SER A 156 -1.15 -9.84 1.85
N HIS A 157 -0.03 -10.27 1.27
CA HIS A 157 0.99 -9.39 0.69
C HIS A 157 0.45 -8.43 -0.39
N SER A 158 -0.43 -8.95 -1.25
CA SER A 158 -1.02 -8.19 -2.37
C SER A 158 -2.43 -7.70 -2.08
N THR A 159 -3.18 -8.45 -1.28
CA THR A 159 -4.60 -8.19 -0.97
C THR A 159 -4.84 -8.40 0.53
N PRO A 160 -4.30 -7.52 1.40
CA PRO A 160 -4.59 -7.59 2.83
C PRO A 160 -6.08 -7.37 3.10
N LEU A 161 -6.59 -7.97 4.17
CA LEU A 161 -7.99 -7.83 4.60
C LEU A 161 -8.02 -7.21 6.00
N ASP A 162 -8.38 -5.94 6.06
CA ASP A 162 -8.46 -5.18 7.31
C ASP A 162 -9.86 -5.31 7.90
N PHE A 163 -10.02 -6.20 8.88
CA PHE A 163 -11.30 -6.40 9.57
C PHE A 163 -11.53 -5.36 10.66
N MET A 164 -12.79 -4.95 10.79
CA MET A 164 -13.29 -3.98 11.77
C MET A 164 -14.30 -4.64 12.71
N ASN A 165 -14.43 -4.10 13.91
CA ASN A 165 -15.41 -4.59 14.87
C ASN A 165 -16.85 -4.27 14.40
N PRO A 166 -17.79 -5.21 14.63
CA PRO A 166 -19.24 -4.97 14.51
C PRO A 166 -19.76 -4.18 15.72
N PHE A 167 -21.08 -3.94 15.74
CA PHE A 167 -21.86 -3.25 16.79
C PHE A 167 -21.63 -1.74 16.85
N GLN A 168 -22.66 -1.00 17.29
CA GLN A 168 -22.59 0.46 17.42
C GLN A 168 -21.55 0.91 18.45
N ASP A 169 -21.42 0.16 19.56
CA ASP A 169 -20.53 0.47 20.70
C ASP A 169 -19.04 0.36 20.36
N ARG A 170 -18.72 -0.35 19.27
CA ARG A 170 -17.35 -0.60 18.81
C ARG A 170 -17.12 -0.16 17.38
N TYR A 171 -18.13 0.48 16.77
CA TYR A 171 -18.12 0.79 15.35
C TYR A 171 -16.80 1.45 14.94
N ASP A 172 -16.20 0.92 13.87
CA ASP A 172 -15.00 1.50 13.24
C ASP A 172 -13.69 1.31 14.07
N CYS A 173 -13.71 0.52 15.16
CA CYS A 173 -12.50 -0.07 15.76
C CYS A 173 -11.92 -1.15 14.85
N GLY A 174 -10.60 -1.28 14.77
CA GLY A 174 -9.93 -2.34 14.04
C GLY A 174 -9.86 -3.65 14.83
N GLY A 175 -9.87 -4.78 14.12
CA GLY A 175 -9.70 -6.11 14.68
C GLY A 175 -10.94 -7.00 14.58
N TRP A 176 -10.87 -8.13 15.26
CA TRP A 176 -11.94 -9.11 15.41
C TRP A 176 -12.44 -9.15 16.86
N LEU A 177 -13.73 -9.44 17.02
CA LEU A 177 -14.28 -9.88 18.29
C LEU A 177 -14.28 -11.41 18.37
N TYR A 178 -14.18 -11.94 19.58
CA TYR A 178 -14.39 -13.37 19.85
C TYR A 178 -15.24 -13.56 21.11
N SER A 179 -15.92 -14.69 21.25
CA SER A 179 -16.75 -14.97 22.42
C SER A 179 -16.00 -15.78 23.48
N GLU A 180 -16.53 -15.81 24.69
CA GLU A 180 -16.24 -16.87 25.65
C GLU A 180 -16.72 -18.25 25.16
N PRO A 181 -16.25 -19.37 25.74
CA PRO A 181 -16.76 -20.71 25.43
C PRO A 181 -18.20 -20.89 25.95
N LEU A 182 -19.06 -21.48 25.12
CA LEU A 182 -20.47 -21.77 25.43
C LEU A 182 -20.82 -23.24 25.19
N ASP A 183 -21.83 -23.77 25.88
CA ASP A 183 -22.22 -25.18 25.78
C ASP A 183 -22.98 -25.54 24.50
N ASP A 184 -23.35 -24.55 23.68
CA ASP A 184 -24.13 -24.75 22.46
C ASP A 184 -23.80 -23.76 21.34
N GLU A 185 -24.13 -24.15 20.11
CA GLU A 185 -23.91 -23.37 18.90
C GLU A 185 -24.97 -22.25 18.78
N ARG A 186 -24.77 -21.14 19.48
CA ARG A 186 -25.68 -19.99 19.55
C ARG A 186 -26.02 -19.32 18.21
N PHE A 187 -25.16 -19.41 17.21
CA PHE A 187 -25.33 -18.70 15.93
C PHE A 187 -25.29 -19.65 14.74
N ASP A 188 -26.09 -19.35 13.72
CA ASP A 188 -26.16 -20.07 12.44
C ASP A 188 -26.74 -19.19 11.33
N GLU A 189 -27.22 -19.79 10.23
CA GLU A 189 -27.85 -19.06 9.11
C GLU A 189 -29.23 -18.46 9.46
N THR A 190 -29.88 -18.97 10.52
CA THR A 190 -31.20 -18.51 11.00
C THR A 190 -31.10 -17.53 12.16
N ASN A 191 -30.02 -17.61 12.94
CA ASN A 191 -29.72 -16.75 14.07
C ASN A 191 -28.33 -16.13 13.90
N PHE A 192 -28.22 -15.12 13.04
CA PHE A 192 -26.98 -14.39 12.81
C PHE A 192 -26.91 -13.14 13.70
N PRO A 193 -25.74 -12.75 14.24
CA PRO A 193 -25.60 -11.55 15.06
C PRO A 193 -26.05 -10.27 14.33
N ASP A 194 -26.82 -9.40 15.00
CA ASP A 194 -27.12 -8.07 14.46
C ASP A 194 -25.89 -7.16 14.59
N VAL A 195 -25.07 -7.16 13.53
CA VAL A 195 -23.82 -6.39 13.48
C VAL A 195 -24.01 -4.88 13.51
N ASN A 196 -25.24 -4.37 13.32
CA ASN A 196 -25.55 -2.94 13.39
C ASN A 196 -26.27 -2.56 14.69
N GLY A 197 -26.58 -3.54 15.55
CA GLY A 197 -27.24 -3.34 16.84
C GLY A 197 -26.26 -2.96 17.96
N SER A 198 -26.79 -2.90 19.18
CA SER A 198 -25.99 -2.77 20.39
C SER A 198 -25.31 -4.10 20.71
N GLU A 199 -24.06 -4.06 21.17
CA GLU A 199 -23.36 -5.27 21.65
C GLU A 199 -24.10 -5.90 22.84
N SER A 200 -24.75 -5.09 23.68
CA SER A 200 -25.50 -5.56 24.86
C SER A 200 -26.68 -6.46 24.52
N ASP A 201 -27.19 -6.37 23.29
CA ASP A 201 -28.34 -7.15 22.83
C ASP A 201 -27.92 -8.52 22.30
N SER A 202 -26.61 -8.80 22.23
CA SER A 202 -26.08 -10.07 21.78
C SER A 202 -26.31 -11.19 22.80
N SER A 203 -26.57 -12.39 22.31
CA SER A 203 -26.76 -13.59 23.13
C SER A 203 -25.45 -14.18 23.68
N VAL A 204 -24.30 -13.60 23.35
CA VAL A 204 -22.98 -13.99 23.83
C VAL A 204 -22.20 -12.77 24.31
N ARG A 205 -21.28 -12.99 25.24
CA ARG A 205 -20.33 -11.96 25.66
C ARG A 205 -19.17 -11.88 24.67
N TRP A 206 -18.93 -10.69 24.10
CA TRP A 206 -17.82 -10.45 23.19
C TRP A 206 -16.58 -9.93 23.91
N LEU A 207 -15.43 -10.42 23.45
CA LEU A 207 -14.09 -10.09 23.90
C LEU A 207 -13.30 -9.44 22.75
N PRO A 208 -12.35 -8.54 23.05
CA PRO A 208 -11.97 -8.04 24.38
C PRO A 208 -13.08 -7.24 25.07
N SER A 209 -13.19 -7.31 26.40
CA SER A 209 -14.30 -6.65 27.13
C SER A 209 -14.12 -5.12 27.18
N GLN A 210 -15.19 -4.33 26.95
CA GLN A 210 -15.16 -2.87 27.16
C GLN A 210 -15.35 -2.45 28.62
N VAL A 211 -15.79 -3.38 29.49
CA VAL A 211 -16.16 -3.06 30.87
C VAL A 211 -14.91 -2.93 31.71
N ARG A 212 -14.72 -1.74 32.33
CA ARG A 212 -13.61 -1.49 33.26
C ARG A 212 -13.79 -2.28 34.56
N THR A 213 -12.72 -2.89 35.04
CA THR A 213 -12.70 -3.50 36.38
C THR A 213 -12.78 -2.44 37.47
N ALA A 214 -13.15 -2.83 38.70
CA ALA A 214 -13.20 -1.90 39.84
C ALA A 214 -11.84 -1.21 40.08
N ASP A 215 -10.74 -1.97 39.99
CA ASP A 215 -9.38 -1.45 40.14
C ASP A 215 -9.01 -0.46 39.03
N GLN A 216 -9.48 -0.66 37.80
CA GLN A 216 -9.26 0.31 36.71
C GLN A 216 -10.05 1.60 36.94
N GLN A 217 -11.23 1.52 37.56
CA GLN A 217 -12.05 2.70 37.82
C GLN A 217 -11.46 3.60 38.92
N SER A 218 -10.68 3.06 39.85
CA SER A 218 -10.07 3.84 40.93
C SER A 218 -8.78 4.58 40.54
N LEU A 219 -8.14 4.20 39.44
CA LEU A 219 -6.89 4.80 38.95
C LEU A 219 -7.12 6.03 38.05
N MET A 220 -6.15 6.94 37.94
CA MET A 220 -6.15 7.97 36.90
C MET A 220 -5.77 7.42 35.53
N ASN A 221 -5.92 8.24 34.48
CA ASN A 221 -5.74 7.84 33.09
C ASN A 221 -4.37 7.21 32.80
N CYS A 222 -3.26 7.83 33.21
CA CYS A 222 -1.93 7.29 32.92
C CYS A 222 -1.68 5.98 33.68
N ALA A 223 -2.09 5.87 34.94
CA ALA A 223 -2.02 4.61 35.70
C ALA A 223 -2.84 3.50 35.04
N ARG A 224 -4.07 3.80 34.59
CA ARG A 224 -4.90 2.84 33.86
C ARG A 224 -4.22 2.33 32.60
N ILE A 225 -3.62 3.23 31.82
CA ILE A 225 -3.09 2.90 30.49
C ILE A 225 -1.74 2.19 30.59
N PHE A 226 -0.86 2.64 31.48
CA PHE A 226 0.56 2.26 31.51
C PHE A 226 0.96 1.44 32.76
N GLY A 227 0.07 1.31 33.75
CA GLY A 227 0.43 0.84 35.08
C GLY A 227 1.33 1.84 35.83
N ILE A 228 1.82 1.48 37.01
CA ILE A 228 2.74 2.31 37.79
C ILE A 228 4.17 2.14 37.27
N GLN A 229 4.78 3.23 36.80
CA GLN A 229 6.09 3.27 36.15
C GLN A 229 6.99 4.33 36.82
N PRO A 230 7.62 4.03 37.97
CA PRO A 230 8.41 5.01 38.72
C PRO A 230 9.48 5.70 37.87
N ASN A 231 9.64 7.01 38.06
CA ASN A 231 10.56 7.89 37.32
C ASN A 231 10.26 8.10 35.84
N LYS A 232 9.10 7.64 35.34
CA LYS A 232 8.66 7.88 33.96
C LYS A 232 7.66 9.03 33.87
N VAL A 233 7.50 9.55 32.67
CA VAL A 233 6.43 10.49 32.30
C VAL A 233 5.56 9.92 31.18
N ALA A 234 4.32 10.40 31.12
CA ALA A 234 3.43 10.21 30.00
C ALA A 234 2.91 11.57 29.52
N TYR A 235 2.65 11.67 28.22
CA TYR A 235 2.12 12.87 27.60
C TYR A 235 0.68 12.64 27.15
N ALA A 236 -0.19 13.60 27.42
CA ALA A 236 -1.55 13.62 26.90
C ALA A 236 -1.73 14.80 25.94
N TRP A 237 -2.28 14.53 24.77
CA TRP A 237 -2.52 15.51 23.72
C TRP A 237 -4.01 15.63 23.43
N ALA A 238 -4.50 16.87 23.41
CA ALA A 238 -5.84 17.22 22.96
C ALA A 238 -5.82 18.51 22.13
N LYS A 239 -6.91 18.75 21.39
CA LYS A 239 -7.25 20.09 20.91
C LYS A 239 -8.42 20.61 21.71
N GLY A 240 -8.52 21.92 21.82
CA GLY A 240 -9.73 22.56 22.30
C GLY A 240 -10.11 23.75 21.44
N ASN A 241 -11.35 24.23 21.59
CA ASN A 241 -11.87 25.33 20.81
C ASN A 241 -12.40 26.43 21.72
N SER A 242 -11.80 27.62 21.65
CA SER A 242 -12.40 28.81 22.24
C SER A 242 -13.42 29.40 21.28
N VAL A 243 -14.68 29.48 21.71
CA VAL A 243 -15.78 30.05 20.92
C VAL A 243 -15.99 31.54 21.19
N LEU A 244 -15.31 32.09 22.19
CA LEU A 244 -15.44 33.49 22.58
C LEU A 244 -14.64 34.38 21.61
N PRO A 245 -15.23 35.44 21.03
CA PRO A 245 -14.52 36.37 20.16
C PRO A 245 -13.34 37.05 20.89
N GLY A 246 -12.20 37.20 20.20
CA GLY A 246 -11.01 37.87 20.73
C GLY A 246 -10.12 36.97 21.58
N ARG A 247 -9.34 37.58 22.50
CA ARG A 247 -8.53 36.86 23.48
C ARG A 247 -9.21 36.95 24.84
N ASN A 248 -9.57 35.81 25.40
CA ASN A 248 -10.33 35.71 26.64
C ASN A 248 -9.53 34.93 27.68
N ARG A 249 -9.68 35.34 28.94
CA ARG A 249 -9.06 34.69 30.08
C ARG A 249 -9.89 33.48 30.48
N TYR A 250 -9.32 32.29 30.33
CA TYR A 250 -9.90 31.05 30.80
C TYR A 250 -9.23 30.64 32.11
N THR A 251 -10.04 30.25 33.07
CA THR A 251 -9.60 29.57 34.29
C THR A 251 -9.55 28.08 34.02
N VAL A 252 -8.39 27.46 34.26
CA VAL A 252 -8.17 26.02 34.11
C VAL A 252 -8.02 25.44 35.50
N LYS A 253 -8.87 24.46 35.83
CA LYS A 253 -8.85 23.76 37.13
C LYS A 253 -8.73 22.28 36.91
N GLY A 254 -8.11 21.59 37.87
CA GLY A 254 -7.93 20.16 37.76
C GLY A 254 -7.28 19.54 38.96
N TRP A 255 -6.97 18.25 38.82
CA TRP A 255 -6.20 17.47 39.78
C TRP A 255 -5.05 16.78 39.05
N SER A 256 -3.89 16.66 39.68
CA SER A 256 -2.81 15.80 39.20
C SER A 256 -2.37 14.83 40.30
N ALA A 257 -2.13 13.57 39.90
CA ALA A 257 -1.59 12.52 40.77
C ALA A 257 -0.05 12.56 40.90
N GLY A 258 0.61 13.56 40.34
CA GLY A 258 2.07 13.71 40.37
C GLY A 258 2.52 15.07 39.87
N GLN A 259 3.78 15.17 39.44
CA GLN A 259 4.27 16.39 38.78
C GLN A 259 3.61 16.54 37.41
N LEU A 260 3.31 17.79 37.06
CA LEU A 260 2.56 18.13 35.86
C LEU A 260 3.20 19.31 35.14
N ARG A 261 3.31 19.25 33.81
CA ARG A 261 3.60 20.42 32.97
C ARG A 261 2.53 20.54 31.90
N ILE A 262 2.00 21.74 31.68
CA ILE A 262 0.95 22.00 30.68
C ILE A 262 1.47 23.02 29.67
N TRP A 263 1.39 22.67 28.38
CA TRP A 263 1.63 23.57 27.26
C TRP A 263 0.35 23.85 26.49
N VAL A 264 0.17 25.10 26.09
CA VAL A 264 -0.91 25.54 25.19
C VAL A 264 -0.30 26.27 24.02
N ASN A 265 -0.51 25.77 22.80
CA ASN A 265 0.19 26.25 21.59
C ASN A 265 1.71 26.37 21.81
N SER A 266 2.26 25.37 22.53
CA SER A 266 3.69 25.22 22.84
C SER A 266 4.27 26.20 23.85
N GLU A 267 3.47 27.11 24.38
CA GLU A 267 3.84 27.93 25.52
C GLU A 267 3.57 27.14 26.81
N LEU A 268 4.59 27.00 27.67
CA LEU A 268 4.43 26.40 28.99
C LEU A 268 3.60 27.35 29.87
N VAL A 269 2.38 26.93 30.22
CA VAL A 269 1.42 27.75 30.99
C VAL A 269 1.29 27.35 32.44
N ALA A 270 1.71 26.13 32.80
CA ALA A 270 1.63 25.64 34.17
C ALA A 270 2.69 24.60 34.49
N MET A 271 3.10 24.60 35.77
CA MET A 271 3.89 23.55 36.39
C MET A 271 3.32 23.26 37.78
N SER A 272 3.07 21.98 38.08
CA SER A 272 2.79 21.50 39.44
C SER A 272 3.93 20.59 39.87
N GLU A 273 4.51 20.88 41.04
CA GLU A 273 5.63 20.12 41.60
C GLU A 273 5.20 18.94 42.49
N THR A 274 3.91 18.88 42.85
CA THR A 274 3.35 17.85 43.72
C THR A 274 1.98 17.40 43.25
N GLU A 275 1.56 16.23 43.72
CA GLU A 275 0.16 15.77 43.67
C GLU A 275 -0.77 16.80 44.33
N GLY A 276 -1.94 17.01 43.75
CA GLY A 276 -2.98 17.86 44.32
C GLY A 276 -3.83 18.60 43.29
N PRO A 277 -4.72 19.49 43.76
CA PRO A 277 -5.53 20.34 42.91
C PRO A 277 -4.66 21.48 42.36
N PHE A 278 -4.96 21.92 41.13
CA PHE A 278 -4.34 23.09 40.53
C PHE A 278 -5.38 24.01 39.92
N GLU A 279 -5.07 25.31 39.90
CA GLU A 279 -5.85 26.34 39.26
C GLU A 279 -4.90 27.35 38.63
N LEU A 280 -5.07 27.64 37.34
CA LEU A 280 -4.27 28.62 36.62
C LEU A 280 -5.13 29.35 35.59
N GLU A 281 -4.53 30.35 34.95
CA GLU A 281 -5.22 31.15 33.96
C GLU A 281 -4.45 31.19 32.66
N VAL A 282 -5.17 31.00 31.56
CA VAL A 282 -4.63 31.04 30.20
C VAL A 282 -5.42 32.02 29.37
N ASN A 283 -4.72 32.80 28.55
CA ASN A 283 -5.36 33.72 27.61
C ASN A 283 -5.47 33.04 26.25
N LEU A 284 -6.69 32.63 25.90
CA LEU A 284 -6.97 31.87 24.67
C LEU A 284 -7.61 32.79 23.63
N ALA A 285 -7.12 32.72 22.40
CA ALA A 285 -7.71 33.42 21.26
C ALA A 285 -8.90 32.61 20.70
N TYR A 286 -9.85 33.26 20.03
CA TYR A 286 -10.88 32.54 19.28
C TYR A 286 -10.27 31.47 18.36
N GLY A 287 -10.83 30.26 18.38
CA GLY A 287 -10.42 29.14 17.53
C GLY A 287 -9.72 28.00 18.28
N PHE A 288 -8.94 27.22 17.52
CA PHE A 288 -8.35 25.97 18.03
C PHE A 288 -7.01 26.20 18.73
N HIS A 289 -6.81 25.46 19.83
CA HIS A 289 -5.54 25.40 20.53
C HIS A 289 -5.11 23.96 20.76
N ASN A 290 -3.81 23.72 20.67
CA ASN A 290 -3.22 22.44 21.02
C ASN A 290 -2.84 22.44 22.50
N TRP A 291 -3.21 21.38 23.20
CA TRP A 291 -2.89 21.16 24.60
C TRP A 291 -2.00 19.94 24.72
N LEU A 292 -0.86 20.10 25.38
CA LEU A 292 0.00 18.99 25.77
C LEU A 292 0.13 19.01 27.29
N VAL A 293 -0.05 17.85 27.90
CA VAL A 293 0.10 17.68 29.35
C VAL A 293 1.10 16.57 29.59
N GLU A 294 2.21 16.89 30.23
CA GLU A 294 3.11 15.87 30.80
C GLU A 294 2.64 15.53 32.20
N SER A 295 2.53 14.24 32.52
CA SER A 295 2.27 13.73 33.85
C SER A 295 3.39 12.77 34.27
N ALA A 296 4.04 13.06 35.39
CA ALA A 296 5.06 12.19 35.98
C ALA A 296 4.43 11.11 36.85
N CYS A 297 5.04 9.91 36.85
CA CYS A 297 4.54 8.80 37.64
C CYS A 297 4.70 9.06 39.14
N GLY A 298 3.59 9.06 39.88
CA GLY A 298 3.57 9.06 41.33
C GLY A 298 3.87 7.68 41.90
N LYS A 299 3.74 7.55 43.23
CA LYS A 299 3.99 6.28 43.95
C LYS A 299 2.89 5.25 43.72
N GLU A 300 1.63 5.70 43.71
CA GLU A 300 0.45 4.84 43.67
C GLU A 300 -0.45 5.13 42.46
N ASP A 301 -0.29 6.28 41.82
CA ASP A 301 -1.10 6.71 40.67
C ASP A 301 -0.34 7.74 39.83
N TRP A 302 -0.85 8.05 38.64
CA TRP A 302 -0.42 9.14 37.77
C TRP A 302 -1.44 9.42 36.68
N GLY A 303 -1.45 10.68 36.23
CA GLY A 303 -2.46 11.23 35.35
C GLY A 303 -3.01 12.54 35.90
N PHE A 304 -4.09 13.00 35.27
CA PHE A 304 -4.70 14.28 35.60
C PHE A 304 -6.19 14.34 35.21
N SER A 305 -6.93 15.25 35.84
CA SER A 305 -8.19 15.80 35.34
C SER A 305 -8.00 17.27 35.04
N LEU A 306 -8.66 17.79 34.01
CA LEU A 306 -8.55 19.18 33.62
C LEU A 306 -9.85 19.67 32.97
N GLU A 307 -10.35 20.78 33.48
CA GLU A 307 -11.48 21.53 32.93
C GLU A 307 -11.06 22.99 32.75
N ALA A 308 -11.61 23.66 31.74
CA ALA A 308 -11.35 25.07 31.50
C ALA A 308 -12.66 25.82 31.21
N SER A 309 -12.77 27.05 31.68
CA SER A 309 -13.94 27.90 31.46
C SER A 309 -13.59 29.38 31.49
N ALA A 310 -14.39 30.21 30.82
CA ALA A 310 -14.31 31.66 30.86
C ALA A 310 -15.68 32.22 31.30
N GLY A 311 -15.79 32.61 32.57
CA GLY A 311 -17.09 32.94 33.17
C GLY A 311 -18.01 31.72 33.17
N ASN A 312 -19.15 31.80 32.48
CA ASN A 312 -20.09 30.68 32.34
C ASN A 312 -19.85 29.83 31.09
N GLU A 313 -18.91 30.21 30.23
CA GLU A 313 -18.62 29.49 28.99
C GLU A 313 -17.58 28.40 29.22
N GLY A 314 -17.99 27.14 29.07
CA GLY A 314 -17.11 26.00 29.14
C GLY A 314 -16.17 25.90 27.94
N TYR A 315 -14.97 25.38 28.16
CA TYR A 315 -14.01 25.09 27.10
C TYR A 315 -14.15 23.62 26.67
N SER A 316 -14.48 23.39 25.40
CA SER A 316 -14.67 22.04 24.88
C SER A 316 -13.35 21.48 24.34
N PHE A 317 -12.87 20.41 24.98
CA PHE A 317 -11.82 19.56 24.44
C PHE A 317 -12.37 18.63 23.36
N ARG A 318 -11.50 18.28 22.42
CA ARG A 318 -11.77 17.35 21.32
C ARG A 318 -10.50 16.62 20.92
N GLN A 319 -10.67 15.57 20.14
CA GLN A 319 -9.56 14.82 19.55
C GLN A 319 -8.58 15.76 18.83
N PRO A 320 -7.27 15.61 19.08
CA PRO A 320 -6.27 16.41 18.38
C PRO A 320 -6.13 16.02 16.90
N HIS A 321 -6.45 14.76 16.59
CA HIS A 321 -6.51 14.18 15.27
C HIS A 321 -7.72 13.24 15.19
N PRO A 322 -8.48 13.19 14.07
CA PRO A 322 -9.59 12.25 13.94
C PRO A 322 -9.13 10.80 14.16
N VAL A 323 -9.73 10.12 15.15
CA VAL A 323 -9.52 8.69 15.44
C VAL A 323 -10.87 8.01 15.52
N LYS A 324 -11.00 6.91 14.77
CA LYS A 324 -12.21 6.10 14.70
C LYS A 324 -12.28 5.11 15.87
N GLY A 325 -13.50 4.75 16.27
CA GLY A 325 -13.71 3.80 17.38
C GLY A 325 -13.62 4.41 18.77
N THR A 326 -13.59 5.75 18.90
CA THR A 326 -13.57 6.43 20.20
C THR A 326 -14.15 7.85 20.12
N ASN A 327 -14.72 8.30 21.24
CA ASN A 327 -15.10 9.70 21.48
C ASN A 327 -14.17 10.37 22.51
N GLU A 328 -13.13 9.67 22.98
CA GLU A 328 -12.12 10.23 23.88
C GLU A 328 -11.45 11.44 23.23
N CYS A 329 -11.21 12.48 24.02
CA CYS A 329 -10.64 13.73 23.53
C CYS A 329 -9.12 13.79 23.70
N TRP A 330 -8.57 12.97 24.61
CA TRP A 330 -7.16 12.94 24.95
C TRP A 330 -6.50 11.67 24.42
N PHE A 331 -5.36 11.83 23.75
CA PHE A 331 -4.50 10.73 23.35
C PHE A 331 -3.27 10.70 24.24
N TYR A 332 -2.82 9.51 24.63
CA TYR A 332 -1.76 9.33 25.61
C TYR A 332 -0.54 8.64 24.97
N LEU A 333 0.64 9.18 25.23
CA LEU A 333 1.93 8.69 24.75
C LEU A 333 2.82 8.41 25.97
N GLY A 334 3.39 7.22 26.06
CA GLY A 334 4.17 6.82 27.23
C GLY A 334 4.31 5.30 27.38
N PRO A 335 4.92 4.84 28.47
CA PRO A 335 5.79 5.61 29.38
C PRO A 335 7.09 6.05 28.67
N MET A 336 7.64 7.20 29.07
CA MET A 336 8.86 7.79 28.49
C MET A 336 9.80 8.31 29.58
N GLU A 337 11.08 8.44 29.24
CA GLU A 337 12.02 9.18 30.07
C GLU A 337 11.67 10.67 30.08
N ARG A 338 11.88 11.32 31.22
CA ARG A 338 11.63 12.76 31.33
C ARG A 338 12.80 13.53 30.75
N THR A 339 12.51 14.52 29.91
CA THR A 339 13.48 15.45 29.36
C THR A 339 13.10 16.89 29.71
N GLU A 340 14.10 17.75 29.91
CA GLU A 340 13.87 19.16 30.21
C GLU A 340 13.52 19.97 28.95
N ASP A 341 14.20 19.67 27.83
CA ASP A 341 14.09 20.41 26.56
C ASP A 341 13.03 19.82 25.62
N ILE A 342 11.77 19.80 26.07
CA ILE A 342 10.65 19.30 25.24
C ILE A 342 10.22 20.37 24.25
N VAL A 343 10.05 19.96 22.99
CA VAL A 343 9.41 20.76 21.94
C VAL A 343 8.03 20.15 21.66
N PRO A 344 6.93 20.70 22.20
CA PRO A 344 5.59 20.10 22.11
C PRO A 344 5.15 19.74 20.70
N GLU A 345 5.50 20.54 19.70
CA GLU A 345 5.16 20.30 18.29
C GLU A 345 5.74 19.00 17.75
N GLN A 346 6.90 18.57 18.26
CA GLN A 346 7.52 17.31 17.86
C GLN A 346 6.74 16.11 18.40
N LEU A 347 6.07 16.27 19.55
CA LEU A 347 5.19 15.24 20.10
C LEU A 347 3.82 15.25 19.42
N GLN A 348 3.27 16.43 19.13
CA GLN A 348 1.90 16.63 18.64
C GLN A 348 1.69 16.27 17.15
N THR A 349 2.01 15.03 16.79
CA THR A 349 1.82 14.44 15.46
C THR A 349 1.40 12.97 15.55
N MET A 350 0.62 12.52 14.57
CA MET A 350 0.26 11.12 14.37
C MET A 350 1.13 10.43 13.31
N TYR A 351 2.20 11.07 12.84
CA TYR A 351 2.94 10.64 11.65
C TYR A 351 4.39 10.21 11.94
N ARG A 352 4.68 9.78 13.17
CA ARG A 352 6.00 9.21 13.52
C ARG A 352 5.91 8.26 14.70
N LEU A 353 6.86 7.34 14.80
CA LEU A 353 7.10 6.55 16.01
C LEU A 353 7.86 7.39 17.05
N PHE A 354 7.67 7.11 18.33
CA PHE A 354 8.31 7.84 19.42
C PHE A 354 9.19 6.91 20.25
N GLU A 355 10.32 7.40 20.76
CA GLU A 355 11.13 6.65 21.71
C GLU A 355 10.42 6.54 23.06
N GLY A 356 10.47 5.37 23.71
CA GLY A 356 9.84 5.12 25.00
C GLY A 356 9.91 3.65 25.40
N ASP A 357 9.48 3.31 26.61
CA ASP A 357 9.48 1.91 27.03
C ASP A 357 8.16 1.26 26.62
N ASP A 358 8.18 0.35 25.63
CA ASP A 358 7.00 -0.45 25.34
C ASP A 358 6.81 -1.49 26.45
N ALA A 359 5.59 -1.55 26.99
CA ALA A 359 5.16 -2.63 27.89
C ALA A 359 5.24 -4.02 27.22
N ALA A 360 5.27 -4.11 25.89
CA ALA A 360 5.45 -5.37 25.15
C ALA A 360 6.91 -5.83 25.02
N GLY A 361 7.90 -5.04 25.45
CA GLY A 361 9.31 -5.46 25.48
C GLY A 361 10.00 -5.58 24.12
N ILE A 362 9.38 -5.08 23.04
CA ILE A 362 9.93 -5.11 21.68
C ILE A 362 10.40 -3.68 21.32
N GLY A 363 11.61 -3.35 21.78
CA GLY A 363 12.31 -2.09 21.47
C GLY A 363 11.96 -0.89 22.38
N HIS A 364 12.77 0.16 22.27
CA HIS A 364 12.60 1.44 22.97
C HIS A 364 11.64 2.38 22.23
N TYR A 365 10.48 1.90 21.77
CA TYR A 365 9.51 2.72 21.05
C TYR A 365 8.09 2.61 21.60
N THR A 366 7.33 3.70 21.48
CA THR A 366 5.93 3.80 21.91
C THR A 366 5.10 4.61 20.91
N TYR A 367 3.79 4.55 21.08
CA TYR A 367 2.82 5.21 20.21
C TYR A 367 1.54 5.56 20.97
N TRP A 368 0.68 6.33 20.30
CA TRP A 368 -0.55 6.88 20.88
C TRP A 368 -1.54 5.79 21.30
N ARG A 369 -2.11 5.98 22.50
CA ARG A 369 -3.17 5.18 23.11
C ARG A 369 -4.32 6.10 23.53
N ILE A 370 -5.42 5.50 23.96
CA ILE A 370 -6.54 6.20 24.60
C ILE A 370 -6.71 5.72 26.03
N ASP A 371 -7.60 6.34 26.83
CA ASP A 371 -7.90 5.94 28.21
C ASP A 371 -8.75 4.65 28.30
N ARG A 372 -8.28 3.61 27.61
CA ARG A 372 -8.76 2.23 27.69
C ARG A 372 -7.53 1.31 27.69
N PRO A 373 -7.31 0.55 28.78
CA PRO A 373 -6.16 -0.34 28.88
C PRO A 373 -6.08 -1.30 27.69
N GLY A 374 -4.88 -1.47 27.11
CA GLY A 374 -4.67 -2.35 25.95
C GLY A 374 -5.12 -1.80 24.60
N VAL A 375 -5.76 -0.62 24.54
CA VAL A 375 -6.26 -0.03 23.30
C VAL A 375 -5.30 1.03 22.76
N TRP A 376 -4.74 0.74 21.59
CA TRP A 376 -3.82 1.60 20.86
C TRP A 376 -4.52 2.32 19.72
N ILE A 377 -3.95 3.44 19.29
CA ILE A 377 -4.32 4.08 18.04
C ILE A 377 -3.43 3.49 16.95
N ARG A 378 -4.04 2.82 15.99
CA ARG A 378 -3.37 2.16 14.87
C ARG A 378 -3.75 2.86 13.55
N PRO A 379 -2.79 3.31 12.73
CA PRO A 379 -3.03 3.87 11.41
C PRO A 379 -3.18 2.78 10.34
N TYR A 380 -4.10 3.04 9.41
CA TYR A 380 -4.43 2.19 8.29
C TYR A 380 -4.34 2.99 6.99
N LEU A 381 -3.82 2.36 5.94
CA LEU A 381 -3.83 2.92 4.60
C LEU A 381 -4.98 2.29 3.80
N HIS A 382 -6.10 3.00 3.69
CA HIS A 382 -7.28 2.54 2.96
C HIS A 382 -7.41 3.12 1.54
N ASN A 383 -6.53 4.03 1.15
CA ASN A 383 -6.57 4.62 -0.19
C ASN A 383 -6.45 3.55 -1.28
N ALA A 384 -7.20 3.70 -2.37
CA ALA A 384 -7.11 2.77 -3.49
C ALA A 384 -5.73 2.84 -4.18
N ARG A 385 -5.19 4.05 -4.39
CA ARG A 385 -3.93 4.26 -5.12
C ARG A 385 -3.00 5.27 -4.46
N TYR A 386 -3.49 6.40 -3.96
CA TYR A 386 -2.64 7.41 -3.33
C TYR A 386 -1.91 6.86 -2.09
N ALA A 387 -0.64 7.22 -1.94
CA ALA A 387 0.27 6.74 -0.90
C ALA A 387 0.43 5.20 -0.83
N ARG A 388 0.10 4.47 -1.91
CA ARG A 388 0.37 3.03 -2.01
C ARG A 388 1.76 2.77 -2.57
N TRP A 389 2.44 1.81 -1.95
CA TRP A 389 3.72 1.29 -2.40
C TRP A 389 3.54 0.00 -3.21
N ASN A 390 3.61 0.07 -4.55
CA ASN A 390 3.60 -1.09 -5.45
C ASN A 390 4.10 -0.70 -6.86
N TYR A 391 4.47 -1.69 -7.69
CA TYR A 391 5.07 -1.41 -8.99
C TYR A 391 4.17 -0.70 -10.02
N PRO A 392 2.85 -1.00 -10.15
CA PRO A 392 2.03 -0.31 -11.16
C PRO A 392 1.87 1.18 -10.82
N ILE A 393 1.82 1.50 -9.53
CA ILE A 393 1.86 2.89 -9.07
C ILE A 393 3.23 3.50 -9.32
N GLY A 394 4.33 2.78 -9.10
CA GLY A 394 5.68 3.26 -9.41
C GLY A 394 5.83 3.78 -10.85
N VAL A 395 5.40 3.00 -11.85
CA VAL A 395 5.47 3.44 -13.26
C VAL A 395 4.52 4.61 -13.53
N THR A 396 3.35 4.60 -12.90
CA THR A 396 2.39 5.71 -13.00
C THR A 396 2.98 7.02 -12.48
N LEU A 397 3.61 7.00 -11.31
CA LEU A 397 4.25 8.16 -10.72
C LEU A 397 5.42 8.66 -11.58
N TYR A 398 6.21 7.75 -12.17
CA TYR A 398 7.27 8.14 -13.10
C TYR A 398 6.72 8.91 -14.31
N GLY A 399 5.68 8.39 -14.96
CA GLY A 399 5.06 9.07 -16.09
C GLY A 399 4.41 10.40 -15.71
N LEU A 400 3.70 10.47 -14.58
CA LEU A 400 3.11 11.72 -14.09
C LEU A 400 4.17 12.76 -13.75
N LEU A 401 5.30 12.35 -13.16
CA LEU A 401 6.42 13.24 -12.85
C LEU A 401 7.02 13.84 -14.12
N GLN A 402 7.30 13.03 -15.14
CA GLN A 402 7.83 13.53 -16.42
C GLN A 402 6.82 14.44 -17.14
N THR A 403 5.53 14.11 -17.07
CA THR A 403 4.47 14.99 -17.59
C THR A 403 4.43 16.32 -16.84
N GLY A 404 4.50 16.29 -15.50
CA GLY A 404 4.55 17.49 -14.67
C GLY A 404 5.73 18.40 -15.03
N ARG A 405 6.91 17.81 -15.28
CA ARG A 405 8.10 18.53 -15.76
C ARG A 405 7.90 19.13 -17.15
N LYS A 406 7.46 18.31 -18.12
CA LYS A 406 7.23 18.75 -19.51
C LYS A 406 6.24 19.90 -19.62
N LEU A 407 5.15 19.83 -18.87
CA LEU A 407 4.07 20.81 -18.89
C LEU A 407 4.26 21.95 -17.88
N ALA A 408 5.37 21.96 -17.13
CA ALA A 408 5.62 22.89 -16.01
C ALA A 408 4.48 22.94 -14.96
N ARG A 409 3.82 21.80 -14.73
CA ARG A 409 2.71 21.65 -13.77
C ARG A 409 3.23 21.29 -12.37
N THR A 410 3.56 22.32 -11.60
CA THR A 410 4.10 22.17 -10.23
C THR A 410 3.15 21.49 -9.25
N ASP A 411 1.85 21.57 -9.48
CA ASP A 411 0.81 20.89 -8.70
C ASP A 411 0.83 19.37 -8.93
N VAL A 412 1.06 18.93 -10.17
CA VAL A 412 1.28 17.51 -10.49
C VAL A 412 2.54 17.03 -9.78
N VAL A 413 3.68 17.70 -9.98
CA VAL A 413 4.95 17.33 -9.32
C VAL A 413 4.79 17.22 -7.80
N ARG A 414 4.12 18.20 -7.16
CA ARG A 414 3.83 18.19 -5.73
C ARG A 414 3.01 16.97 -5.31
N TYR A 415 2.01 16.56 -6.09
CA TYR A 415 1.21 15.37 -5.81
C TYR A 415 2.08 14.10 -5.77
N ILE A 416 3.00 13.92 -6.73
CA ILE A 416 3.93 12.76 -6.73
C ILE A 416 4.84 12.79 -5.50
N LEU A 417 5.43 13.95 -5.20
CA LEU A 417 6.32 14.10 -4.05
C LEU A 417 5.59 13.81 -2.74
N GLN A 418 4.35 14.30 -2.59
CA GLN A 418 3.55 14.05 -1.41
C GLN A 418 3.12 12.57 -1.30
N HIS A 419 2.81 11.92 -2.41
CA HIS A 419 2.53 10.48 -2.44
C HIS A 419 3.72 9.69 -1.90
N LEU A 420 4.90 9.92 -2.47
CA LEU A 420 6.13 9.22 -2.07
C LEU A 420 6.49 9.53 -0.61
N LYS A 421 6.45 10.81 -0.21
CA LYS A 421 6.72 11.20 1.18
C LYS A 421 5.75 10.55 2.15
N THR A 422 4.47 10.43 1.80
CA THR A 422 3.48 9.74 2.63
C THR A 422 3.80 8.25 2.78
N CYS A 423 4.29 7.59 1.72
CA CYS A 423 4.74 6.21 1.81
C CYS A 423 5.93 6.03 2.76
N THR A 424 6.90 6.95 2.72
CA THR A 424 8.19 6.80 3.43
C THR A 424 8.16 7.32 4.87
N THR A 425 7.38 8.37 5.16
CA THR A 425 7.34 8.99 6.50
C THR A 425 6.87 8.01 7.58
N MET A 426 5.91 7.12 7.27
CA MET A 426 5.39 6.13 8.22
C MET A 426 6.16 4.81 8.21
N TYR A 427 7.33 4.78 7.58
CA TYR A 427 8.05 3.53 7.38
C TYR A 427 8.50 2.86 8.67
N ASP A 428 9.13 3.62 9.57
CA ASP A 428 9.63 3.08 10.84
C ASP A 428 8.45 2.65 11.73
N TYR A 429 7.33 3.40 11.69
CA TYR A 429 6.09 2.97 12.32
C TYR A 429 5.60 1.65 11.72
N ALA A 430 5.57 1.49 10.40
CA ALA A 430 5.03 0.29 9.76
C ALA A 430 5.90 -0.95 10.03
N MET A 431 7.21 -0.78 10.15
CA MET A 431 8.12 -1.84 10.61
C MET A 431 7.79 -2.26 12.06
N TRP A 432 7.65 -1.28 12.96
CA TRP A 432 7.24 -1.53 14.35
C TRP A 432 5.83 -2.15 14.43
N ASP A 433 4.86 -1.66 13.65
CA ASP A 433 3.49 -2.16 13.58
C ASP A 433 3.45 -3.66 13.21
N ARG A 434 4.27 -4.09 12.25
CA ARG A 434 4.42 -5.51 11.93
C ARG A 434 4.88 -6.33 13.14
N GLU A 435 5.86 -5.83 13.89
CA GLU A 435 6.40 -6.54 15.06
C GLU A 435 5.39 -6.60 16.19
N GLN A 436 4.60 -5.54 16.38
CA GLN A 436 3.61 -5.44 17.46
C GLN A 436 2.33 -6.24 17.19
N TYR A 437 1.87 -6.27 15.94
CA TYR A 437 0.57 -6.83 15.57
C TYR A 437 0.67 -8.06 14.67
N GLY A 438 1.91 -8.51 14.40
CA GLY A 438 2.24 -9.66 13.56
C GLY A 438 2.26 -9.38 12.06
N TYR A 439 1.54 -8.35 11.59
CA TYR A 439 1.49 -7.94 10.19
C TYR A 439 1.21 -6.44 10.06
N PRO A 440 1.82 -5.70 9.10
CA PRO A 440 1.65 -4.26 9.00
C PRO A 440 0.28 -3.89 8.39
N ALA A 441 -0.38 -2.87 8.94
CA ALA A 441 -1.64 -2.32 8.43
C ALA A 441 -1.45 -1.33 7.25
N MET A 442 -0.20 -1.03 6.87
CA MET A 442 0.12 -0.13 5.78
C MET A 442 1.40 -0.54 5.07
N ASN A 443 1.51 -0.16 3.80
CA ASN A 443 2.72 -0.34 2.99
C ASN A 443 3.33 -1.74 3.10
N THR A 444 2.47 -2.78 3.10
CA THR A 444 2.86 -4.20 3.27
C THR A 444 4.05 -4.57 2.40
N LYS A 445 4.05 -4.16 1.13
CA LYS A 445 5.14 -4.42 0.17
C LYS A 445 6.48 -3.74 0.50
N LEU A 446 6.44 -2.55 1.08
CA LEU A 446 7.66 -1.84 1.51
C LEU A 446 8.24 -2.49 2.78
N VAL A 447 7.38 -2.90 3.70
CA VAL A 447 7.76 -3.52 4.99
C VAL A 447 8.25 -4.96 4.78
N ASP A 448 7.52 -5.74 3.98
CA ASP A 448 7.69 -7.17 3.74
C ASP A 448 8.17 -7.43 2.30
N MET A 449 9.25 -6.76 1.91
CA MET A 449 9.82 -6.86 0.55
C MET A 449 10.23 -8.30 0.23
N LYS A 450 9.52 -8.92 -0.72
CA LYS A 450 9.63 -10.35 -1.05
C LYS A 450 10.01 -10.62 -2.49
N MET A 451 9.86 -9.64 -3.37
CA MET A 451 10.22 -9.76 -4.78
C MET A 451 10.51 -8.39 -5.42
N LEU A 452 11.10 -8.40 -6.61
CA LEU A 452 11.37 -7.18 -7.40
C LEU A 452 10.12 -6.29 -7.61
N ASP A 453 8.94 -6.89 -7.81
CA ASP A 453 7.64 -6.19 -7.95
C ASP A 453 7.29 -5.31 -6.71
N ASP A 454 7.89 -5.59 -5.55
CA ASP A 454 7.64 -4.83 -4.34
C ASP A 454 8.48 -3.57 -4.24
N CYS A 455 9.56 -3.43 -5.03
CA CYS A 455 10.55 -2.38 -4.77
C CYS A 455 11.03 -1.63 -6.00
N GLY A 456 11.37 -2.30 -7.11
CA GLY A 456 12.20 -1.64 -8.13
C GLY A 456 11.50 -0.54 -8.91
N SER A 457 10.28 -0.76 -9.40
CA SER A 457 9.55 0.26 -10.17
C SER A 457 9.31 1.54 -9.35
N ILE A 458 8.75 1.40 -8.14
CA ILE A 458 8.46 2.56 -7.29
C ILE A 458 9.71 3.17 -6.66
N GLY A 459 10.72 2.35 -6.32
CA GLY A 459 12.03 2.83 -5.89
C GLY A 459 12.75 3.62 -6.99
N SER A 460 12.62 3.19 -8.25
CA SER A 460 13.12 3.93 -9.42
C SER A 460 12.42 5.28 -9.56
N ALA A 461 11.08 5.30 -9.46
CA ALA A 461 10.31 6.55 -9.49
C ALA A 461 10.64 7.48 -8.30
N MET A 462 10.90 6.91 -7.13
CA MET A 462 11.32 7.64 -5.94
C MET A 462 12.69 8.30 -6.13
N LEU A 463 13.67 7.58 -6.67
CA LEU A 463 14.99 8.13 -7.00
C LEU A 463 14.90 9.25 -8.05
N GLU A 464 14.02 9.09 -9.04
CA GLU A 464 13.77 10.12 -10.05
C GLU A 464 13.17 11.39 -9.44
N ALA A 465 12.19 11.23 -8.55
CA ALA A 465 11.55 12.32 -7.84
C ALA A 465 12.48 12.99 -6.82
N ASN A 466 13.45 12.26 -6.27
CA ASN A 466 14.39 12.79 -5.29
C ASN A 466 15.28 13.91 -5.85
N GLN A 467 15.41 14.02 -7.17
CA GLN A 467 16.10 15.14 -7.82
C GLN A 467 15.43 16.49 -7.52
N GLU A 468 14.15 16.49 -7.15
CA GLU A 468 13.39 17.71 -6.83
C GLU A 468 13.54 18.15 -5.36
N VAL A 469 13.75 17.20 -4.44
CA VAL A 469 13.59 17.44 -2.98
C VAL A 469 14.80 17.07 -2.14
N GLN A 470 15.68 16.19 -2.61
CA GLN A 470 16.86 15.72 -1.87
C GLN A 470 16.50 15.22 -0.45
N ASP A 471 15.50 14.35 -0.35
CA ASP A 471 14.97 13.81 0.90
C ASP A 471 15.82 12.61 1.39
N ASP A 472 16.35 12.72 2.60
CA ASP A 472 17.20 11.68 3.21
C ASP A 472 16.45 10.35 3.43
N ASP A 473 15.13 10.36 3.65
CA ASP A 473 14.35 9.13 3.77
C ASP A 473 14.30 8.37 2.45
N PHE A 474 14.25 9.09 1.32
CA PHE A 474 14.27 8.47 -0.01
C PHE A 474 15.61 7.79 -0.26
N VAL A 475 16.71 8.45 0.13
CA VAL A 475 18.07 7.89 0.03
C VAL A 475 18.21 6.66 0.93
N ARG A 476 17.77 6.74 2.19
CA ARG A 476 17.79 5.61 3.15
C ARG A 476 17.04 4.40 2.61
N LEU A 477 15.85 4.60 2.04
CA LEU A 477 15.07 3.49 1.47
C LEU A 477 15.68 2.97 0.17
N ALA A 478 16.30 3.82 -0.65
CA ALA A 478 17.04 3.37 -1.83
C ALA A 478 18.20 2.43 -1.44
N HIS A 479 18.94 2.74 -0.38
CA HIS A 479 19.96 1.82 0.15
C HIS A 479 19.37 0.46 0.55
N ARG A 480 18.21 0.44 1.21
CA ARG A 480 17.54 -0.83 1.56
C ARG A 480 17.10 -1.63 0.33
N ILE A 481 16.57 -0.97 -0.70
CA ILE A 481 16.17 -1.64 -1.95
C ILE A 481 17.40 -2.23 -2.65
N ALA A 482 18.50 -1.47 -2.72
CA ALA A 482 19.75 -1.94 -3.31
C ALA A 482 20.34 -3.14 -2.55
N GLU A 483 20.31 -3.10 -1.22
CA GLU A 483 20.72 -4.21 -0.36
C GLU A 483 19.86 -5.46 -0.61
N TYR A 484 18.54 -5.29 -0.70
CA TYR A 484 17.63 -6.37 -1.04
C TYR A 484 17.96 -6.99 -2.40
N MET A 485 18.11 -6.18 -3.47
CA MET A 485 18.43 -6.68 -4.81
C MET A 485 19.81 -7.34 -4.92
N ALA A 486 20.79 -6.88 -4.12
CA ALA A 486 22.13 -7.44 -4.12
C ALA A 486 22.21 -8.77 -3.37
N ASN A 487 21.59 -8.83 -2.18
CA ASN A 487 21.89 -9.86 -1.18
C ASN A 487 20.70 -10.74 -0.81
N THR A 488 19.47 -10.36 -1.16
CA THR A 488 18.24 -11.11 -0.79
C THR A 488 17.47 -11.62 -2.00
N GLN A 489 17.31 -10.82 -3.05
CA GLN A 489 16.61 -11.23 -4.26
C GLN A 489 17.28 -12.47 -4.86
N GLU A 490 16.48 -13.49 -5.14
CA GLU A 490 16.96 -14.79 -5.59
C GLU A 490 17.55 -14.71 -7.00
N ARG A 491 18.63 -15.46 -7.20
CA ARG A 491 19.36 -15.55 -8.47
C ARG A 491 19.67 -16.99 -8.84
N GLN A 492 19.67 -17.26 -10.14
CA GLN A 492 20.21 -18.50 -10.69
C GLN A 492 21.74 -18.55 -10.52
N GLY A 493 22.33 -19.73 -10.72
CA GLY A 493 23.78 -19.92 -10.60
C GLY A 493 24.63 -19.05 -11.54
N ASP A 494 24.05 -18.55 -12.65
CA ASP A 494 24.70 -17.59 -13.55
C ASP A 494 24.42 -16.12 -13.20
N GLY A 495 23.70 -15.85 -12.10
CA GLY A 495 23.40 -14.53 -11.58
C GLY A 495 22.13 -13.87 -12.13
N ALA A 496 21.35 -14.57 -12.95
CA ALA A 496 20.07 -14.07 -13.45
C ALA A 496 19.06 -13.97 -12.29
N PHE A 497 18.39 -12.84 -12.15
CA PHE A 497 17.25 -12.75 -11.24
C PHE A 497 16.19 -13.78 -11.60
N TYR A 498 15.59 -14.40 -10.57
CA TYR A 498 14.47 -15.31 -10.75
C TYR A 498 13.60 -15.34 -9.49
N ARG A 499 12.48 -16.06 -9.57
CA ARG A 499 11.49 -16.20 -8.50
C ARG A 499 11.56 -17.62 -7.96
N GLU A 500 12.08 -17.82 -6.74
CA GLU A 500 12.01 -19.12 -6.07
C GLU A 500 10.56 -19.42 -5.69
N SER A 501 9.90 -18.52 -4.95
CA SER A 501 8.44 -18.51 -4.73
C SER A 501 7.82 -19.87 -4.37
N LYS A 502 8.49 -20.63 -3.50
CA LYS A 502 8.13 -22.00 -3.10
C LYS A 502 6.65 -22.15 -2.73
N GLY A 503 5.96 -23.14 -3.31
CA GLY A 503 4.56 -23.43 -3.03
C GLY A 503 3.55 -22.51 -3.75
N TYR A 504 4.01 -21.62 -4.62
CA TYR A 504 3.16 -20.78 -5.47
C TYR A 504 3.28 -21.17 -6.95
N TYR A 505 2.30 -20.76 -7.75
CA TYR A 505 2.27 -21.06 -9.19
C TYR A 505 3.53 -20.58 -9.94
N MET A 506 4.15 -19.49 -9.47
CA MET A 506 5.38 -18.91 -10.05
C MET A 506 6.68 -19.54 -9.51
N GLU A 507 6.60 -20.64 -8.78
CA GLU A 507 7.77 -21.29 -8.21
C GLU A 507 8.81 -21.63 -9.28
N ASN A 508 10.08 -21.27 -9.02
CA ASN A 508 11.25 -21.49 -9.88
C ASN A 508 11.08 -20.99 -11.32
N THR A 509 10.74 -19.71 -11.47
CA THR A 509 10.54 -19.07 -12.79
C THR A 509 11.28 -17.74 -12.96
N LEU A 510 11.61 -17.37 -14.20
CA LEU A 510 12.17 -16.06 -14.59
C LEU A 510 11.20 -15.38 -15.55
N TRP A 511 10.89 -14.10 -15.31
CA TRP A 511 9.83 -13.37 -16.01
C TRP A 511 10.39 -12.18 -16.76
N ALA A 512 10.02 -11.96 -18.03
CA ALA A 512 10.46 -10.80 -18.82
C ALA A 512 10.29 -9.46 -18.08
N ASP A 513 9.21 -9.35 -17.31
CA ASP A 513 8.84 -8.21 -16.45
C ASP A 513 9.94 -7.82 -15.44
N ASP A 514 10.70 -8.80 -14.93
CA ASP A 514 11.72 -8.56 -13.89
C ASP A 514 12.85 -7.63 -14.38
N LEU A 515 13.04 -7.48 -15.70
CA LEU A 515 13.95 -6.47 -16.25
C LEU A 515 13.47 -5.05 -15.93
N TYR A 516 12.17 -4.78 -16.02
CA TYR A 516 11.60 -3.50 -15.58
C TYR A 516 11.55 -3.39 -14.06
N MET A 517 11.28 -4.48 -13.36
CA MET A 517 11.22 -4.47 -11.89
C MET A 517 12.59 -4.33 -11.23
N SER A 518 13.69 -4.33 -11.98
CA SER A 518 15.06 -4.21 -11.42
C SER A 518 15.89 -3.12 -12.10
N THR A 519 16.04 -3.17 -13.43
CA THR A 519 17.08 -2.39 -14.11
C THR A 519 16.88 -0.87 -14.07
N PRO A 520 15.66 -0.29 -14.16
CA PRO A 520 15.45 1.15 -13.99
C PRO A 520 15.85 1.66 -12.60
N PHE A 521 15.69 0.84 -11.56
CA PHE A 521 16.17 1.16 -10.21
C PHE A 521 17.69 1.11 -10.17
N LEU A 522 18.30 0.02 -10.65
CA LEU A 522 19.75 -0.16 -10.63
C LEU A 522 20.50 0.98 -11.34
N ILE A 523 20.02 1.44 -12.50
CA ILE A 523 20.65 2.54 -13.23
C ILE A 523 20.49 3.89 -12.53
N ARG A 524 19.36 4.13 -11.84
CA ARG A 524 19.17 5.37 -11.07
C ARG A 524 19.96 5.34 -9.76
N TYR A 525 20.09 4.17 -9.14
CA TYR A 525 20.93 3.99 -7.98
C TYR A 525 22.42 4.11 -8.33
N TYR A 526 22.83 3.65 -9.51
CA TYR A 526 24.14 3.98 -10.08
C TYR A 526 24.35 5.50 -10.20
N LYS A 527 23.37 6.24 -10.75
CA LYS A 527 23.47 7.72 -10.82
C LYS A 527 23.58 8.37 -9.44
N LEU A 528 22.90 7.84 -8.43
CA LEU A 528 22.97 8.33 -7.05
C LEU A 528 24.34 8.08 -6.40
N THR A 529 24.89 6.87 -6.57
CA THR A 529 26.06 6.39 -5.81
C THR A 529 27.40 6.51 -6.55
N GLY A 530 27.37 6.54 -7.89
CA GLY A 530 28.54 6.40 -8.75
C GLY A 530 29.14 4.99 -8.81
N GLU A 531 28.56 4.01 -8.11
CA GLU A 531 29.11 2.65 -8.04
C GLU A 531 28.79 1.84 -9.29
N ARG A 532 29.79 1.66 -10.18
CA ARG A 532 29.64 0.98 -11.48
C ARG A 532 29.03 -0.42 -11.42
N LYS A 533 29.18 -1.14 -10.30
CA LYS A 533 28.63 -2.51 -10.12
C LYS A 533 27.12 -2.60 -10.39
N TRP A 534 26.36 -1.53 -10.11
CA TRP A 534 24.92 -1.50 -10.33
C TRP A 534 24.55 -1.38 -11.82
N LEU A 535 25.31 -0.57 -12.57
CA LEU A 535 25.18 -0.50 -14.04
C LEU A 535 25.61 -1.83 -14.68
N ASP A 536 26.70 -2.42 -14.19
CA ASP A 536 27.21 -3.71 -14.66
C ASP A 536 26.20 -4.85 -14.43
N ASP A 537 25.54 -4.90 -13.28
CA ASP A 537 24.49 -5.89 -13.00
C ASP A 537 23.26 -5.66 -13.90
N ALA A 538 22.80 -4.41 -14.06
CA ALA A 538 21.69 -4.10 -14.96
C ALA A 538 21.96 -4.57 -16.40
N ALA A 539 23.16 -4.30 -16.94
CA ALA A 539 23.58 -4.78 -18.25
C ALA A 539 23.64 -6.30 -18.34
N ARG A 540 24.18 -6.95 -17.29
CA ARG A 540 24.25 -8.42 -17.21
C ARG A 540 22.87 -9.06 -17.25
N GLN A 541 21.87 -8.50 -16.55
CA GLN A 541 20.51 -9.04 -16.54
C GLN A 541 19.91 -9.13 -17.95
N PHE A 542 20.07 -8.10 -18.80
CA PHE A 542 19.58 -8.16 -20.18
C PHE A 542 20.22 -9.28 -20.99
N LYS A 543 21.54 -9.49 -20.87
CA LYS A 543 22.25 -10.56 -21.59
C LYS A 543 21.75 -11.94 -21.15
N LEU A 544 21.53 -12.13 -19.85
CA LEU A 544 21.03 -13.39 -19.29
C LEU A 544 19.56 -13.64 -19.68
N TYR A 545 18.71 -12.61 -19.61
CA TYR A 545 17.31 -12.74 -19.99
C TYR A 545 17.14 -12.99 -21.48
N LYS A 546 17.97 -12.37 -22.33
CA LYS A 546 18.03 -12.70 -23.76
C LYS A 546 18.38 -14.19 -23.96
N LYS A 547 19.37 -14.72 -23.25
CA LYS A 547 19.74 -16.15 -23.31
C LYS A 547 18.57 -17.08 -22.96
N TYR A 548 17.75 -16.74 -21.96
CA TYR A 548 16.66 -17.61 -21.50
C TYR A 548 15.36 -17.45 -22.30
N LEU A 549 14.99 -16.22 -22.65
CA LEU A 549 13.63 -15.90 -23.13
C LEU A 549 13.56 -15.58 -24.63
N TYR A 550 14.68 -15.27 -25.29
CA TYR A 550 14.63 -14.74 -26.65
C TYR A 550 14.25 -15.80 -27.70
N LEU A 551 13.18 -15.52 -28.45
CA LEU A 551 12.65 -16.33 -29.53
C LEU A 551 13.26 -15.84 -30.85
N SER A 552 14.47 -16.33 -31.16
CA SER A 552 15.29 -15.86 -32.28
C SER A 552 14.62 -15.96 -33.65
N ASN A 553 13.74 -16.93 -33.88
CA ASN A 553 13.02 -17.13 -35.13
C ASN A 553 12.01 -16.02 -35.45
N ILE A 554 11.52 -15.31 -34.43
CA ILE A 554 10.53 -14.22 -34.57
C ILE A 554 11.03 -12.90 -33.96
N LYS A 555 12.25 -12.88 -33.41
CA LYS A 555 12.90 -11.74 -32.78
C LYS A 555 12.09 -11.10 -31.65
N LEU A 556 11.40 -11.92 -30.86
CA LEU A 556 10.59 -11.48 -29.70
C LEU A 556 11.04 -12.20 -28.42
N MET A 557 10.52 -11.78 -27.28
CA MET A 557 10.74 -12.42 -25.98
C MET A 557 9.56 -13.33 -25.63
N SER A 558 9.86 -14.52 -25.13
CA SER A 558 8.93 -15.32 -24.34
C SER A 558 8.61 -14.59 -23.03
N HIS A 559 7.39 -14.78 -22.50
CA HIS A 559 7.01 -14.15 -21.24
C HIS A 559 7.77 -14.73 -20.04
N VAL A 560 7.79 -16.07 -19.92
CA VAL A 560 8.38 -16.75 -18.75
C VAL A 560 9.31 -17.88 -19.18
N TYR A 561 10.39 -18.07 -18.43
CA TYR A 561 11.21 -19.27 -18.41
C TYR A 561 10.94 -20.05 -17.13
N ASP A 562 10.56 -21.31 -17.26
CA ASP A 562 10.23 -22.16 -16.13
C ASP A 562 11.35 -23.20 -15.94
N PHE A 563 12.10 -23.07 -14.84
CA PHE A 563 13.22 -23.95 -14.54
C PHE A 563 12.78 -25.34 -14.10
N LYS A 564 11.51 -25.53 -13.72
CA LYS A 564 10.96 -26.86 -13.39
C LYS A 564 10.91 -27.74 -14.65
N PHE A 565 10.66 -27.14 -15.80
CA PHE A 565 10.62 -27.82 -17.10
C PHE A 565 11.83 -27.48 -17.98
N ASN A 566 12.71 -26.59 -17.50
CA ASN A 566 13.85 -26.05 -18.23
C ASN A 566 13.46 -25.53 -19.63
N MET A 567 12.38 -24.75 -19.68
CA MET A 567 11.74 -24.35 -20.93
C MET A 567 11.11 -22.94 -20.84
N ALA A 568 11.27 -22.15 -21.89
CA ALA A 568 10.50 -20.93 -22.10
C ALA A 568 9.05 -21.28 -22.48
N ASN A 569 8.06 -20.60 -21.93
CA ASN A 569 6.66 -20.89 -22.26
C ASN A 569 6.29 -20.57 -23.71
N GLY A 570 7.16 -19.87 -24.45
CA GLY A 570 7.05 -19.60 -25.88
C GLY A 570 6.01 -18.55 -26.26
N ILE A 571 5.37 -17.90 -25.28
CA ILE A 571 4.30 -16.93 -25.54
C ILE A 571 4.85 -15.50 -25.58
N PRO A 572 4.83 -14.82 -26.74
CA PRO A 572 5.26 -13.43 -26.85
C PRO A 572 4.13 -12.49 -26.40
N TRP A 573 3.94 -12.43 -25.09
CA TRP A 573 2.98 -11.53 -24.47
C TRP A 573 3.43 -10.07 -24.66
N GLY A 574 2.49 -9.22 -25.10
CA GLY A 574 2.76 -7.83 -25.49
C GLY A 574 3.43 -7.02 -24.38
N ARG A 575 2.81 -6.94 -23.20
CA ARG A 575 3.38 -6.14 -22.10
C ARG A 575 4.71 -6.70 -21.58
N GLY A 576 4.87 -8.02 -21.53
CA GLY A 576 6.16 -8.64 -21.18
C GLY A 576 7.29 -8.18 -22.11
N ASN A 577 7.04 -8.16 -23.44
CA ASN A 577 7.99 -7.62 -24.41
C ASN A 577 8.19 -6.10 -24.27
N GLY A 578 7.11 -5.38 -23.98
CA GLY A 578 7.13 -3.95 -23.68
C GLY A 578 8.08 -3.61 -22.54
N TRP A 579 8.01 -4.35 -21.43
CA TRP A 579 8.91 -4.13 -20.28
C TRP A 579 10.38 -4.33 -20.62
N VAL A 580 10.69 -5.32 -21.48
CA VAL A 580 12.07 -5.54 -21.94
C VAL A 580 12.56 -4.34 -22.75
N ILE A 581 11.85 -3.94 -23.80
CA ILE A 581 12.35 -2.88 -24.69
C ILE A 581 12.32 -1.50 -24.03
N PHE A 582 11.31 -1.22 -23.21
CA PHE A 582 11.22 0.00 -22.41
C PHE A 582 12.46 0.14 -21.52
N SER A 583 12.75 -0.89 -20.73
CA SER A 583 13.85 -0.85 -19.76
C SER A 583 15.22 -0.89 -20.44
N LEU A 584 15.34 -1.57 -21.59
CA LEU A 584 16.55 -1.58 -22.39
C LEU A 584 16.85 -0.18 -22.94
N SER A 585 15.82 0.55 -23.37
CA SER A 585 15.98 1.94 -23.82
C SER A 585 16.48 2.86 -22.69
N GLU A 586 15.97 2.70 -21.46
CA GLU A 586 16.40 3.44 -20.27
C GLU A 586 17.87 3.15 -19.91
N LEU A 587 18.25 1.87 -19.97
CA LEU A 587 19.63 1.45 -19.72
C LEU A 587 20.58 2.04 -20.76
N LEU A 588 20.24 1.98 -22.05
CA LEU A 588 21.08 2.46 -23.15
C LEU A 588 21.36 3.97 -23.08
N GLU A 589 20.40 4.78 -22.64
CA GLU A 589 20.61 6.22 -22.41
C GLU A 589 21.52 6.49 -21.21
N THR A 590 21.42 5.69 -20.15
CA THR A 590 22.27 5.89 -18.96
C THR A 590 23.69 5.38 -19.17
N MET A 591 23.89 4.46 -20.10
CA MET A 591 25.16 3.79 -20.37
C MET A 591 26.15 4.73 -21.09
N PRO A 592 27.41 4.85 -20.61
CA PRO A 592 28.46 5.56 -21.33
C PRO A 592 28.67 5.00 -22.76
N GLU A 593 28.99 5.86 -23.72
CA GLU A 593 29.18 5.48 -25.13
C GLU A 593 30.28 4.40 -25.32
N ASP A 594 31.33 4.45 -24.50
CA ASP A 594 32.47 3.52 -24.51
C ASP A 594 32.27 2.28 -23.61
N TYR A 595 31.07 2.07 -23.08
CA TYR A 595 30.79 0.96 -22.19
C TYR A 595 30.87 -0.40 -22.93
N LYS A 596 31.59 -1.36 -22.33
CA LYS A 596 31.98 -2.63 -22.96
C LYS A 596 30.83 -3.45 -23.58
N ASP A 597 29.66 -3.50 -22.93
CA ASP A 597 28.51 -4.29 -23.41
C ASP A 597 27.51 -3.45 -24.23
N ARG A 598 27.79 -2.17 -24.48
CA ARG A 598 26.83 -1.29 -25.17
C ARG A 598 26.50 -1.77 -26.57
N GLY A 599 27.49 -2.26 -27.31
CA GLY A 599 27.31 -2.82 -28.65
C GLY A 599 26.35 -4.02 -28.67
N ASP A 600 26.55 -5.00 -27.77
CA ASP A 600 25.69 -6.18 -27.64
C ASP A 600 24.24 -5.80 -27.30
N LEU A 601 24.07 -4.85 -26.38
CA LEU A 601 22.76 -4.39 -25.92
C LEU A 601 22.04 -3.55 -26.99
N LEU A 602 22.77 -2.73 -27.74
CA LEU A 602 22.23 -1.98 -28.87
C LEU A 602 21.79 -2.91 -30.00
N ALA A 603 22.57 -3.95 -30.30
CA ALA A 603 22.19 -4.99 -31.25
C ALA A 603 20.91 -5.70 -30.80
N PHE A 604 20.80 -6.04 -29.51
CA PHE A 604 19.57 -6.62 -28.96
C PHE A 604 18.36 -5.66 -29.09
N PHE A 605 18.55 -4.38 -28.80
CA PHE A 605 17.50 -3.37 -28.96
C PHE A 605 16.99 -3.29 -30.41
N ARG A 606 17.91 -3.31 -31.39
CA ARG A 606 17.59 -3.29 -32.83
C ARG A 606 16.82 -4.54 -33.25
N GLU A 607 17.33 -5.72 -32.91
CA GLU A 607 16.69 -6.99 -33.23
C GLU A 607 15.27 -7.08 -32.66
N LEU A 608 15.09 -6.71 -31.38
CA LEU A 608 13.77 -6.70 -30.76
C LEU A 608 12.84 -5.66 -31.40
N SER A 609 13.38 -4.49 -31.77
CA SER A 609 12.62 -3.46 -32.47
C SER A 609 12.13 -3.92 -33.84
N GLU A 610 12.93 -4.65 -34.60
CA GLU A 610 12.53 -5.27 -35.87
C GLU A 610 11.39 -6.29 -35.67
N GLY A 611 11.54 -7.19 -34.68
CA GLY A 611 10.51 -8.18 -34.36
C GLY A 611 9.19 -7.56 -33.96
N LEU A 612 9.23 -6.49 -33.17
CA LEU A 612 8.05 -5.72 -32.76
C LEU A 612 7.44 -4.97 -33.93
N LEU A 613 8.23 -4.24 -34.72
CA LEU A 613 7.75 -3.49 -35.87
C LEU A 613 7.00 -4.38 -36.87
N ALA A 614 7.48 -5.60 -37.09
CA ALA A 614 6.83 -6.60 -37.95
C ALA A 614 5.45 -7.07 -37.45
N ARG A 615 5.06 -6.73 -36.21
CA ARG A 615 3.77 -7.09 -35.58
C ARG A 615 2.86 -5.89 -35.34
N GLN A 616 3.15 -4.73 -35.91
CA GLN A 616 2.26 -3.58 -35.79
C GLN A 616 0.93 -3.87 -36.50
N GLY A 617 -0.17 -3.72 -35.76
CA GLY A 617 -1.52 -3.93 -36.25
C GLY A 617 -1.99 -2.86 -37.25
N LYS A 618 -3.17 -3.11 -37.82
CA LYS A 618 -3.75 -2.25 -38.87
C LYS A 618 -4.04 -0.84 -38.36
N GLU A 619 -4.53 -0.73 -37.12
CA GLU A 619 -4.81 0.54 -36.45
C GLU A 619 -3.56 1.19 -35.84
N GLY A 620 -2.38 0.57 -36.01
CA GLY A 620 -1.12 1.04 -35.45
C GLY A 620 -0.81 0.50 -34.05
N LEU A 621 -1.75 -0.21 -33.43
CA LEU A 621 -1.59 -0.82 -32.11
C LEU A 621 -1.02 -2.23 -32.21
N TRP A 622 -0.54 -2.77 -31.09
CA TRP A 622 -0.07 -4.15 -30.98
C TRP A 622 -1.06 -5.02 -30.21
N HIS A 623 -1.10 -6.29 -30.58
CA HIS A 623 -1.96 -7.27 -29.95
C HIS A 623 -1.39 -7.77 -28.62
N GLN A 624 -2.29 -8.10 -27.69
CA GLN A 624 -2.01 -8.71 -26.39
C GLN A 624 -1.08 -9.92 -26.50
N VAL A 625 -1.32 -10.79 -27.48
CA VAL A 625 -0.36 -11.81 -27.91
C VAL A 625 0.18 -11.36 -29.26
N LEU A 626 1.46 -10.97 -29.32
CA LEU A 626 2.04 -10.27 -30.48
C LEU A 626 1.98 -11.07 -31.79
N THR A 627 1.84 -12.40 -31.69
CA THR A 627 1.75 -13.32 -32.83
C THR A 627 0.33 -13.74 -33.19
N ASP A 628 -0.70 -13.27 -32.48
CA ASP A 628 -2.10 -13.64 -32.70
C ASP A 628 -3.02 -12.40 -32.77
N GLU A 629 -3.37 -12.00 -34.00
CA GLU A 629 -4.30 -10.90 -34.29
C GLU A 629 -5.72 -11.13 -33.73
N GLY A 630 -6.06 -12.37 -33.35
CA GLY A 630 -7.33 -12.67 -32.69
C GLY A 630 -7.38 -12.22 -31.23
N SER A 631 -6.23 -11.92 -30.62
CA SER A 631 -6.19 -11.29 -29.29
C SER A 631 -6.47 -9.78 -29.39
N PHE A 632 -6.90 -9.14 -28.30
CA PHE A 632 -7.25 -7.71 -28.35
C PHE A 632 -6.01 -6.83 -28.52
N GLU A 633 -6.15 -5.68 -29.19
CA GLU A 633 -5.09 -4.66 -29.25
C GLU A 633 -4.93 -4.02 -27.86
N GLU A 634 -3.69 -3.94 -27.36
CA GLU A 634 -3.39 -3.65 -25.96
C GLU A 634 -2.60 -2.34 -25.82
N THR A 635 -3.10 -1.49 -24.94
CA THR A 635 -2.66 -0.09 -24.81
C THR A 635 -1.28 0.04 -24.16
N SER A 636 -0.99 -0.75 -23.11
CA SER A 636 0.26 -0.60 -22.36
C SER A 636 1.49 -1.03 -23.16
N CYS A 637 1.44 -2.17 -23.86
CA CYS A 637 2.53 -2.66 -24.69
C CYS A 637 2.76 -1.75 -25.89
N THR A 638 1.69 -1.31 -26.56
CA THR A 638 1.78 -0.35 -27.68
C THR A 638 2.51 0.92 -27.25
N SER A 639 2.18 1.44 -26.07
CA SER A 639 2.78 2.65 -25.54
C SER A 639 4.25 2.45 -25.17
N MET A 640 4.66 1.27 -24.65
CA MET A 640 6.08 0.95 -24.43
C MET A 640 6.87 0.87 -25.75
N PHE A 641 6.25 0.36 -26.82
CA PHE A 641 6.88 0.30 -28.14
C PHE A 641 7.03 1.70 -28.75
N VAL A 642 6.01 2.55 -28.61
CA VAL A 642 6.08 3.97 -28.97
C VAL A 642 7.24 4.65 -28.24
N TYR A 643 7.32 4.49 -26.92
CA TYR A 643 8.39 5.06 -26.10
C TYR A 643 9.77 4.63 -26.59
N ALA A 644 9.99 3.33 -26.74
CA ALA A 644 11.27 2.79 -27.16
C ALA A 644 11.64 3.19 -28.60
N PHE A 645 10.72 3.10 -29.56
CA PHE A 645 11.00 3.44 -30.96
C PHE A 645 11.30 4.93 -31.12
N ALA A 646 10.54 5.80 -30.44
CA ALA A 646 10.79 7.23 -30.46
C ALA A 646 12.18 7.57 -29.92
N ARG A 647 12.59 6.95 -28.81
CA ARG A 647 13.96 7.07 -28.28
C ARG A 647 15.00 6.51 -29.22
N GLY A 648 14.73 5.36 -29.84
CA GLY A 648 15.63 4.73 -30.80
C GLY A 648 15.91 5.63 -32.00
N VAL A 649 14.90 6.38 -32.46
CA VAL A 649 15.06 7.43 -33.47
C VAL A 649 15.84 8.62 -32.92
N ARG A 650 15.45 9.14 -31.75
CA ARG A 650 16.06 10.35 -31.15
C ARG A 650 17.54 10.21 -30.84
N PHE A 651 17.95 9.04 -30.37
CA PHE A 651 19.34 8.78 -29.97
C PHE A 651 20.16 8.11 -31.07
N GLY A 652 19.62 7.98 -32.29
CA GLY A 652 20.34 7.38 -33.43
C GLY A 652 20.64 5.89 -33.27
N TRP A 653 19.83 5.18 -32.49
CA TRP A 653 19.97 3.74 -32.26
C TRP A 653 19.36 2.90 -33.38
N LEU A 654 18.41 3.45 -34.15
CA LEU A 654 17.71 2.77 -35.24
C LEU A 654 18.09 3.39 -36.59
N ASP A 655 18.53 2.55 -37.53
CA ASP A 655 19.02 3.01 -38.83
C ASP A 655 17.87 3.42 -39.77
N GLU A 656 16.73 2.71 -39.75
CA GLU A 656 15.55 3.01 -40.58
C GLU A 656 14.65 4.10 -39.98
N ILE A 657 15.23 5.29 -39.74
CA ILE A 657 14.60 6.41 -39.01
C ILE A 657 13.16 6.70 -39.45
N LYS A 658 12.92 6.81 -40.77
CA LYS A 658 11.59 7.14 -41.32
C LYS A 658 10.55 6.07 -40.97
N LEU A 659 10.91 4.79 -41.11
CA LEU A 659 10.02 3.66 -40.86
C LEU A 659 9.56 3.62 -39.41
N TYR A 660 10.51 3.74 -38.47
CA TYR A 660 10.18 3.76 -37.04
C TYR A 660 9.41 5.03 -36.62
N ALA A 661 9.73 6.19 -37.19
CA ALA A 661 8.98 7.41 -36.94
C ALA A 661 7.53 7.32 -37.44
N GLU A 662 7.29 6.71 -38.60
CA GLU A 662 5.93 6.44 -39.11
C GLU A 662 5.18 5.44 -38.21
N ALA A 663 5.85 4.38 -37.76
CA ALA A 663 5.26 3.42 -36.83
C ALA A 663 4.84 4.09 -35.50
N VAL A 664 5.68 4.96 -34.94
CA VAL A 664 5.38 5.75 -33.74
C VAL A 664 4.15 6.65 -33.96
N ARG A 665 4.10 7.42 -35.06
CA ARG A 665 2.96 8.31 -35.35
C ARG A 665 1.66 7.55 -35.54
N LYS A 666 1.73 6.40 -36.24
CA LYS A 666 0.57 5.54 -36.46
C LYS A 666 0.04 4.98 -35.15
N ALA A 667 0.92 4.49 -34.28
CA ALA A 667 0.56 3.97 -32.97
C ALA A 667 -0.02 5.04 -32.04
N TRP A 668 0.61 6.22 -31.97
CA TRP A 668 0.11 7.34 -31.17
C TRP A 668 -1.28 7.79 -31.64
N SER A 669 -1.49 7.92 -32.95
CA SER A 669 -2.81 8.18 -33.52
C SER A 669 -3.82 7.08 -33.17
N GLY A 670 -3.44 5.81 -33.29
CA GLY A 670 -4.30 4.68 -32.89
C GLY A 670 -4.73 4.74 -31.42
N LEU A 671 -3.81 5.10 -30.52
CA LEU A 671 -4.10 5.23 -29.09
C LEU A 671 -5.11 6.34 -28.82
N ILE A 672 -4.93 7.51 -29.43
CA ILE A 672 -5.84 8.65 -29.26
C ILE A 672 -7.25 8.34 -29.80
N ASN A 673 -7.33 7.59 -30.90
CA ASN A 673 -8.60 7.23 -31.52
C ASN A 673 -9.35 6.13 -30.76
N HIS A 674 -8.64 5.12 -30.25
CA HIS A 674 -9.26 3.87 -29.79
C HIS A 674 -9.11 3.60 -28.29
N ALA A 675 -8.10 4.18 -27.63
CA ALA A 675 -7.79 3.88 -26.22
C ALA A 675 -8.05 5.06 -25.28
N PHE A 676 -7.97 6.31 -25.73
CA PHE A 676 -8.14 7.48 -24.87
C PHE A 676 -9.54 8.10 -25.05
N GLU A 677 -10.29 8.19 -23.95
CA GLU A 677 -11.59 8.86 -23.92
C GLU A 677 -11.40 10.34 -23.55
N GLY A 678 -12.24 11.24 -24.06
CA GLY A 678 -12.14 12.69 -23.87
C GLY A 678 -12.26 13.18 -22.43
N ASN A 679 -12.62 12.31 -21.48
CA ASN A 679 -12.61 12.59 -20.04
C ASN A 679 -11.26 12.29 -19.37
N GLY A 680 -10.25 11.84 -20.14
CA GLY A 680 -8.94 11.42 -19.64
C GLY A 680 -8.83 9.96 -19.26
N SER A 681 -9.87 9.15 -19.46
CA SER A 681 -9.82 7.71 -19.21
C SER A 681 -8.99 6.99 -20.27
N VAL A 682 -8.21 6.01 -19.81
CA VAL A 682 -7.34 5.17 -20.63
C VAL A 682 -7.89 3.76 -20.62
N HIS A 683 -8.31 3.27 -21.78
CA HIS A 683 -8.87 1.94 -21.99
C HIS A 683 -7.84 0.99 -22.60
N GLY A 684 -8.18 -0.29 -22.72
CA GLY A 684 -7.33 -1.27 -23.41
C GLY A 684 -6.09 -1.71 -22.65
N VAL A 685 -5.95 -1.36 -21.36
CA VAL A 685 -4.80 -1.78 -20.54
C VAL A 685 -5.08 -3.18 -19.99
N CYS A 686 -4.24 -4.16 -20.30
CA CYS A 686 -4.40 -5.51 -19.76
C CYS A 686 -4.17 -5.51 -18.24
N CYS A 687 -5.04 -6.16 -17.47
CA CYS A 687 -4.86 -6.32 -16.02
C CYS A 687 -3.59 -7.10 -15.66
N GLY A 688 -3.20 -7.13 -14.39
CA GLY A 688 -2.09 -7.96 -13.90
C GLY A 688 -2.22 -9.43 -14.33
N SER A 689 -1.09 -10.04 -14.72
CA SER A 689 -1.04 -11.37 -15.32
C SER A 689 -0.32 -12.39 -14.44
N LYS A 690 -0.74 -13.65 -14.53
CA LYS A 690 0.03 -14.83 -14.12
C LYS A 690 0.86 -15.28 -15.33
N TYR A 691 1.07 -16.59 -15.51
CA TYR A 691 1.57 -17.15 -16.75
C TYR A 691 0.85 -18.45 -17.09
N SER A 692 0.94 -18.84 -18.35
CA SER A 692 0.45 -20.11 -18.89
C SER A 692 1.32 -20.54 -20.06
N TYR A 693 1.29 -21.83 -20.38
CA TYR A 693 1.84 -22.43 -21.60
C TYR A 693 0.86 -22.36 -22.77
N SER A 694 -0.40 -21.97 -22.52
CA SER A 694 -1.41 -21.76 -23.56
C SER A 694 -1.59 -20.27 -23.87
N PRO A 695 -1.62 -19.86 -25.15
CA PRO A 695 -1.97 -18.50 -25.53
C PRO A 695 -3.42 -18.13 -25.15
N ASP A 696 -4.30 -19.12 -24.99
CA ASP A 696 -5.72 -18.90 -24.66
C ASP A 696 -5.89 -18.18 -23.32
N TYR A 697 -5.01 -18.47 -22.34
CA TYR A 697 -4.99 -17.73 -21.07
C TYR A 697 -4.82 -16.23 -21.29
N TYR A 698 -3.86 -15.84 -22.13
CA TYR A 698 -3.57 -14.42 -22.38
C TYR A 698 -4.66 -13.74 -23.19
N LYS A 699 -5.40 -14.50 -24.00
CA LYS A 699 -6.41 -14.03 -24.93
C LYS A 699 -7.80 -13.92 -24.31
N TYR A 700 -8.19 -14.92 -23.51
CA TYR A 700 -9.56 -15.07 -23.03
C TYR A 700 -9.70 -14.84 -21.52
N ASP A 701 -8.66 -15.11 -20.72
CA ASP A 701 -8.74 -14.98 -19.26
C ASP A 701 -8.27 -13.60 -18.78
N LEU A 702 -7.27 -13.02 -19.45
CA LEU A 702 -6.80 -11.66 -19.19
C LEU A 702 -7.75 -10.63 -19.81
N LYS A 703 -8.08 -9.58 -19.04
CA LYS A 703 -9.06 -8.56 -19.44
C LYS A 703 -8.39 -7.21 -19.65
N ALA A 704 -8.90 -6.47 -20.63
CA ALA A 704 -8.67 -5.04 -20.74
C ALA A 704 -9.45 -4.29 -19.64
N VAL A 705 -8.78 -3.42 -18.91
CA VAL A 705 -9.31 -2.66 -17.77
C VAL A 705 -9.10 -1.17 -18.03
N THR A 706 -10.12 -0.38 -17.75
CA THR A 706 -10.05 1.08 -17.84
C THR A 706 -9.28 1.64 -16.64
N ASN A 707 -8.41 2.60 -16.89
CA ASN A 707 -7.61 3.32 -15.91
C ASN A 707 -6.76 2.42 -15.02
N ASP A 708 -6.32 1.28 -15.56
CA ASP A 708 -5.43 0.37 -14.86
C ASP A 708 -4.01 1.00 -14.74
N PRO A 709 -3.41 1.03 -13.53
CA PRO A 709 -2.14 1.72 -13.28
C PRO A 709 -0.94 1.12 -14.04
N HIS A 710 -1.03 -0.09 -14.59
CA HIS A 710 0.04 -0.63 -15.42
C HIS A 710 0.25 0.19 -16.71
N GLY A 711 -0.78 0.91 -17.18
CA GLY A 711 -0.75 1.67 -18.43
C GLY A 711 -0.60 3.18 -18.28
N ILE A 712 -1.12 3.79 -17.20
CA ILE A 712 -1.24 5.27 -17.09
C ILE A 712 0.10 5.99 -17.24
N GLY A 713 1.13 5.60 -16.49
CA GLY A 713 2.43 6.25 -16.59
C GLY A 713 3.07 6.05 -17.97
N ILE A 714 2.87 4.88 -18.56
CA ILE A 714 3.47 4.49 -19.84
C ILE A 714 2.84 5.25 -21.00
N VAL A 715 1.52 5.45 -21.02
CA VAL A 715 0.88 6.25 -22.07
C VAL A 715 1.36 7.71 -22.03
N LEU A 716 1.60 8.23 -20.83
CA LEU A 716 2.15 9.57 -20.65
C LEU A 716 3.58 9.66 -21.20
N LEU A 717 4.45 8.74 -20.78
CA LEU A 717 5.84 8.67 -21.27
C LEU A 717 5.91 8.48 -22.79
N ALA A 718 5.04 7.65 -23.36
CA ALA A 718 4.94 7.43 -24.79
C ALA A 718 4.61 8.71 -25.55
N GLY A 719 3.63 9.48 -25.08
CA GLY A 719 3.28 10.77 -25.67
C GLY A 719 4.42 11.79 -25.59
N ILE A 720 5.13 11.84 -24.45
CA ILE A 720 6.31 12.70 -24.27
C ILE A 720 7.38 12.37 -25.32
N GLU A 721 7.73 11.09 -25.47
CA GLU A 721 8.78 10.68 -26.41
C GLU A 721 8.36 10.81 -27.87
N ALA A 722 7.10 10.52 -28.21
CA ALA A 722 6.56 10.72 -29.55
C ALA A 722 6.62 12.21 -29.97
N ASP A 723 6.25 13.12 -29.07
CA ASP A 723 6.35 14.56 -29.30
C ASP A 723 7.81 15.02 -29.41
N ASN A 724 8.68 14.60 -28.49
CA ASN A 724 10.11 14.91 -28.56
C ASN A 724 10.76 14.44 -29.87
N MET A 725 10.39 13.24 -30.35
CA MET A 725 10.85 12.72 -31.64
C MET A 725 10.37 13.60 -32.79
N ASN A 726 9.10 13.98 -32.82
CA ASN A 726 8.56 14.84 -33.87
C ASN A 726 9.21 16.22 -33.89
N ARG A 727 9.44 16.83 -32.71
CA ARG A 727 10.16 18.11 -32.59
C ARG A 727 11.60 18.02 -33.07
N MET A 728 12.30 16.93 -32.74
CA MET A 728 13.66 16.71 -33.25
C MET A 728 13.64 16.61 -34.79
N LEU A 729 12.79 15.76 -35.34
CA LEU A 729 12.71 15.53 -36.80
C LEU A 729 12.30 16.79 -37.58
N SER A 730 11.49 17.68 -37.00
CA SER A 730 11.11 18.94 -37.66
C SER A 730 12.24 19.97 -37.72
N THR A 731 13.29 19.80 -36.92
CA THR A 731 14.48 20.66 -36.90
C THR A 731 15.63 20.13 -37.75
N LEU A 732 15.55 18.88 -38.24
CA LEU A 732 16.57 18.32 -39.11
C LEU A 732 16.54 19.01 -40.49
N PRO A 733 17.70 19.25 -41.12
CA PRO A 733 17.74 19.72 -42.50
C PRO A 733 17.02 18.71 -43.41
N ALA A 734 16.36 19.21 -44.47
CA ALA A 734 15.84 18.34 -45.51
C ALA A 734 17.00 17.49 -46.05
N ALA A 735 16.81 16.17 -46.16
CA ALA A 735 17.78 15.30 -46.80
C ALA A 735 17.93 15.73 -48.26
N GLU A 736 19.16 16.05 -48.68
CA GLU A 736 19.51 16.36 -50.08
C GLU A 736 19.31 15.17 -51.02
#